data_AF-A0A069CUN9-F1
#
_entry.id   AF-A0A069CUN9-F1
#
_cell.length_a   1.000
_cell.length_b   1.000
_cell.length_c   1.000
_cell.angle_alpha   90.00
_cell.angle_beta   90.00
_cell.angle_gamma   90.00
#
_symmetry.space_group_name_H-M   'P 1'
#
loop_
_entity.id
_entity.type
_entity.pdbx_description
1 polymer ?
#
loop_
_entity_poly.entity_id
_entity_poly.type
_entity_poly.pdbx_seq_one_letter_code
_entity_poly.pdbx_strand_id
1 'polypeptide(L)'
;MKSVKAKCIIAFFLLFGTVTMGLLGSQQTASANAVNDYIMGKGWTPSANTNDISNALPKYAYRNGVGKPEGVIVHETANSSDKLSSNAIWNEINYMLNNYSSAFVHSFVDSTNRVEIADPNYLAWGAGPTANSRYIQTEQVEVEGKDAFAGELYNLATMQARYLKEYGLKPQLGTTVFSHAMTSSLFNETNHTDPNGYWADMAARFYGTTYTMNDYEWLLEQVYNQLTPAKYKVGDTVQITSGAICEANGYDLTNRRGWVGTIKSVTPTSAGSSHYEYDIDYNNGVQSMYVLEQDLQAAPAPAYKVGSLLKVADYATNEANGYDLTNHRGWTGTVKSFEINNTASSHYAYYLVYADGSRNEHVLEQDVSLSNDCAFQVGQQVQLKQTATATSDGTSLVSKQGWIGTVVQVAVLAQSTSKYQYTIDWGNGTTSTNVLEQDLAKPVASVYKVGQTVQIKNSANIESNGYDLSNRRGWIGTIKSTAVMNMYGSHYEYYVDYGNGVQSMHVLEQDLQNPSSPTYKVGQTVQIKNSANIESNGYDLSNRRGWIGTIKSTAVMNMYGSHYEYYVDYGNGIQSMHVLEQDLAKAATPKFNIGQSVQITNSAISEANGYNLTNHRGWQGIIKSYAIENAASSHYEYYVEYPNGECNMHVLEQDLQSSASN
;
A
#
# COMPACT_ATOMS: atom_id res chain seq x y z
N MET A 1 -19.41 -31.42 32.75
CA MET A 1 -18.01 -31.82 32.97
C MET A 1 -17.25 -30.60 33.47
N LYS A 2 -16.50 -30.74 34.57
CA LYS A 2 -15.80 -29.64 35.24
C LYS A 2 -14.68 -29.11 34.33
N SER A 3 -14.77 -27.86 33.88
CA SER A 3 -13.67 -27.23 33.13
C SER A 3 -12.53 -26.91 34.09
N VAL A 4 -11.37 -27.47 33.80
CA VAL A 4 -10.15 -27.24 34.57
C VAL A 4 -9.52 -25.96 34.02
N LYS A 5 -9.52 -24.90 34.83
CA LYS A 5 -8.71 -23.71 34.58
C LYS A 5 -7.24 -24.09 34.77
N ALA A 6 -6.55 -24.47 33.70
CA ALA A 6 -5.10 -24.61 33.72
C ALA A 6 -4.50 -23.21 33.61
N LYS A 7 -3.83 -22.74 34.67
CA LYS A 7 -3.10 -21.47 34.66
C LYS A 7 -1.86 -21.62 33.76
N CYS A 8 -1.90 -21.05 32.56
CA CYS A 8 -0.69 -20.84 31.76
C CYS A 8 0.13 -19.72 32.38
N ILE A 9 1.36 -20.04 32.80
CA ILE A 9 2.33 -19.08 33.29
C ILE A 9 2.92 -18.36 32.07
N ILE A 10 2.63 -17.08 31.93
CA ILE A 10 3.34 -16.18 31.01
C ILE A 10 4.77 -16.06 31.56
N ALA A 11 5.74 -16.67 30.87
CA ALA A 11 7.14 -16.63 31.28
C ALA A 11 7.74 -15.24 30.99
N PHE A 12 7.74 -14.36 32.00
CA PHE A 12 8.64 -13.21 32.06
C PHE A 12 9.85 -13.59 32.93
N PHE A 13 11.06 -13.50 32.37
CA PHE A 13 12.28 -13.51 33.16
C PHE A 13 12.34 -12.22 33.99
N LEU A 14 12.16 -12.30 35.31
CA LEU A 14 12.85 -11.48 36.33
C LEU A 14 12.53 -12.00 37.75
N LEU A 15 13.53 -11.87 38.62
CA LEU A 15 13.80 -12.63 39.85
C LEU A 15 13.18 -11.95 41.10
N PHE A 16 12.67 -12.76 42.06
CA PHE A 16 12.20 -12.45 43.44
C PHE A 16 10.99 -11.48 43.59
N GLY A 17 9.98 -11.67 44.43
CA GLY A 17 9.63 -12.66 45.44
C GLY A 17 8.41 -12.17 46.27
N THR A 18 7.72 -13.13 46.92
CA THR A 18 6.65 -13.01 47.94
C THR A 18 5.18 -12.86 47.49
N VAL A 19 4.35 -13.71 48.13
CA VAL A 19 2.93 -14.00 47.91
C VAL A 19 2.09 -13.24 48.92
N THR A 20 0.99 -12.63 48.47
CA THR A 20 -0.20 -12.35 49.30
C THR A 20 -1.48 -12.68 48.53
N MET A 21 -2.31 -13.54 49.13
CA MET A 21 -3.69 -13.85 48.70
C MET A 21 -4.62 -12.69 49.09
N GLY A 22 -5.49 -12.23 48.17
CA GLY A 22 -6.57 -11.30 48.51
C GLY A 22 -7.54 -11.03 47.35
N LEU A 23 -8.79 -11.49 47.54
CA LEU A 23 -10.08 -11.09 46.95
C LEU A 23 -10.20 -10.77 45.43
N LEU A 24 -11.07 -11.57 44.79
CA LEU A 24 -11.64 -11.36 43.46
C LEU A 24 -12.57 -10.13 43.45
N GLY A 25 -12.12 -9.05 42.80
CA GLY A 25 -12.96 -8.00 42.23
C GLY A 25 -12.71 -7.96 40.73
N SER A 26 -13.76 -7.71 39.95
CA SER A 26 -13.68 -7.45 38.51
C SER A 26 -12.65 -6.37 38.21
N GLN A 27 -11.49 -6.74 37.65
CA GLN A 27 -10.55 -5.77 37.10
C GLN A 27 -11.06 -5.32 35.74
N GLN A 28 -11.99 -4.37 35.76
CA GLN A 28 -12.00 -3.32 34.76
C GLN A 28 -10.64 -2.63 34.92
N THR A 29 -9.79 -2.62 33.89
CA THR A 29 -8.51 -1.89 33.92
C THR A 29 -8.84 -0.40 33.93
N ALA A 30 -9.15 0.11 35.12
CA ALA A 30 -9.21 1.53 35.41
C ALA A 30 -7.87 2.13 35.00
N SER A 31 -7.90 3.29 34.36
CA SER A 31 -6.69 4.09 34.23
C SER A 31 -6.21 4.45 35.64
N ALA A 32 -4.93 4.75 35.82
CA ALA A 32 -4.43 5.18 37.12
C ALA A 32 -4.94 6.57 37.55
N ASN A 33 -5.79 7.25 36.74
CA ASN A 33 -6.16 8.65 36.92
C ASN A 33 -7.66 8.93 36.68
N ALA A 34 -8.30 9.64 37.62
CA ALA A 34 -9.73 9.96 37.53
C ALA A 34 -10.13 10.79 36.28
N VAL A 35 -9.20 11.55 35.69
CA VAL A 35 -9.43 12.28 34.43
C VAL A 35 -9.53 11.31 33.26
N ASN A 36 -8.59 10.37 33.14
CA ASN A 36 -8.57 9.38 32.07
C ASN A 36 -9.75 8.40 32.17
N ASP A 37 -10.11 7.98 33.40
CA ASP A 37 -11.32 7.19 33.62
C ASP A 37 -12.57 7.92 33.12
N TYR A 38 -12.65 9.22 33.36
CA TYR A 38 -13.74 10.05 32.87
C TYR A 38 -13.76 10.14 31.35
N ILE A 39 -12.62 10.39 30.71
CA ILE A 39 -12.49 10.45 29.24
C ILE A 39 -12.94 9.13 28.62
N MET A 40 -12.41 8.01 29.10
CA MET A 40 -12.73 6.69 28.56
C MET A 40 -14.19 6.30 28.80
N GLY A 41 -14.76 6.67 29.95
CA GLY A 41 -16.16 6.40 30.27
C GLY A 41 -17.16 7.23 29.45
N LYS A 42 -16.78 8.41 28.93
CA LYS A 42 -17.65 9.26 28.11
C LYS A 42 -17.82 8.76 26.68
N GLY A 43 -16.87 7.96 26.17
CA GLY A 43 -16.94 7.40 24.82
C GLY A 43 -17.00 8.47 23.73
N TRP A 44 -16.27 9.58 23.90
CA TRP A 44 -16.29 10.67 22.93
C TRP A 44 -15.78 10.23 21.57
N THR A 45 -16.39 10.80 20.52
CA THR A 45 -15.78 10.82 19.20
C THR A 45 -14.88 12.07 19.13
N PRO A 46 -13.67 11.96 18.58
CA PRO A 46 -12.82 13.14 18.43
C PRO A 46 -13.54 14.20 17.59
N SER A 47 -13.35 15.48 17.92
CA SER A 47 -13.84 16.59 17.08
C SER A 47 -13.31 16.51 15.64
N ALA A 48 -13.85 17.28 14.70
CA ALA A 48 -13.28 17.32 13.36
C ALA A 48 -11.86 17.92 13.39
N ASN A 49 -10.99 17.41 12.52
CA ASN A 49 -9.69 18.04 12.30
C ASN A 49 -9.83 19.11 11.21
N THR A 50 -9.61 20.36 11.58
CA THR A 50 -9.50 21.46 10.62
C THR A 50 -8.05 21.53 10.15
N ASN A 51 -7.82 21.32 8.87
CA ASN A 51 -6.52 21.54 8.25
C ASN A 51 -6.54 22.90 7.56
N ASP A 52 -5.86 23.89 8.14
CA ASP A 52 -5.80 25.28 7.69
C ASP A 52 -4.34 25.74 7.56
N ILE A 53 -3.50 24.95 6.86
CA ILE A 53 -2.08 25.28 6.70
C ILE A 53 -1.92 26.68 6.10
N SER A 54 -1.28 27.56 6.87
CA SER A 54 -0.95 28.90 6.39
C SER A 54 0.31 28.88 5.53
N ASN A 55 0.20 29.35 4.30
CA ASN A 55 1.35 29.54 3.40
C ASN A 55 2.30 30.66 3.85
N ALA A 56 1.92 31.45 4.86
CA ALA A 56 2.76 32.52 5.40
C ALA A 56 3.87 32.02 6.35
N LEU A 57 3.74 30.79 6.87
CA LEU A 57 4.69 30.21 7.81
C LEU A 57 5.91 29.62 7.08
N PRO A 58 7.13 29.78 7.62
CA PRO A 58 8.34 29.28 7.00
C PRO A 58 8.41 27.75 7.01
N LYS A 59 9.01 27.17 5.97
CA LYS A 59 9.18 25.72 5.81
C LYS A 59 10.64 25.31 5.85
N TYR A 60 11.13 24.96 7.05
CA TYR A 60 12.49 24.46 7.26
C TYR A 60 12.48 22.97 7.61
N ALA A 61 13.41 22.21 7.06
CA ALA A 61 13.49 20.78 7.34
C ALA A 61 13.87 20.51 8.80
N TYR A 62 13.37 19.41 9.36
CA TYR A 62 13.91 18.85 10.61
C TYR A 62 15.38 18.46 10.42
N ARG A 63 16.09 18.17 11.52
CA ARG A 63 17.51 17.79 11.48
C ARG A 63 17.80 16.54 10.64
N ASN A 64 16.82 15.67 10.45
CA ASN A 64 16.92 14.46 9.63
C ASN A 64 16.29 14.61 8.23
N GLY A 65 15.89 15.81 7.84
CA GLY A 65 15.25 16.11 6.56
C GLY A 65 13.76 16.40 6.65
N VAL A 66 13.16 16.74 5.50
CA VAL A 66 11.71 17.01 5.38
C VAL A 66 10.91 15.74 5.67
N GLY A 67 9.85 15.86 6.46
CA GLY A 67 8.99 14.73 6.84
C GLY A 67 9.65 13.72 7.77
N LYS A 68 10.68 14.14 8.52
CA LYS A 68 11.41 13.30 9.49
C LYS A 68 11.39 13.87 10.92
N PRO A 69 10.22 14.15 11.50
CA PRO A 69 10.12 14.42 12.93
C PRO A 69 10.47 13.17 13.75
N GLU A 70 10.85 13.37 15.00
CA GLU A 70 11.25 12.33 15.95
C GLU A 70 10.22 12.13 17.07
N GLY A 71 9.18 12.96 17.12
CA GLY A 71 8.20 12.95 18.19
C GLY A 71 7.32 14.20 18.22
N VAL A 72 6.61 14.36 19.34
CA VAL A 72 5.64 15.42 19.61
C VAL A 72 5.93 16.11 20.95
N ILE A 73 5.61 17.40 21.04
CA ILE A 73 5.64 18.21 22.26
C ILE A 73 4.23 18.71 22.58
N VAL A 74 3.84 18.54 23.85
CA VAL A 74 2.68 19.20 24.44
C VAL A 74 3.08 20.57 24.99
N HIS A 75 2.32 21.58 24.58
CA HIS A 75 2.39 22.95 25.09
C HIS A 75 1.05 23.41 25.68
N GLU A 76 1.05 24.52 26.41
CA GLU A 76 -0.16 25.30 26.70
C GLU A 76 0.02 26.79 26.36
N THR A 77 -1.09 27.51 26.13
CA THR A 77 -1.00 28.93 25.71
C THR A 77 -0.55 29.86 26.83
N ALA A 78 -0.56 29.37 28.08
CA ALA A 78 -0.33 30.11 29.31
C ALA A 78 -1.17 31.41 29.44
N ASN A 79 -2.32 31.45 28.75
CA ASN A 79 -3.18 32.60 28.67
C ASN A 79 -4.52 32.31 29.37
N SER A 80 -4.57 32.57 30.68
CA SER A 80 -5.78 32.36 31.49
C SER A 80 -7.04 33.13 31.03
N SER A 81 -6.90 34.16 30.16
CA SER A 81 -8.06 34.85 29.60
C SER A 81 -8.84 34.01 28.58
N ASP A 82 -8.19 32.99 28.01
CA ASP A 82 -8.78 32.04 27.05
C ASP A 82 -9.98 31.31 27.65
N LYS A 83 -9.92 31.01 28.96
CA LYS A 83 -10.99 30.40 29.76
C LYS A 83 -12.34 31.13 29.68
N LEU A 84 -12.31 32.43 29.34
CA LEU A 84 -13.49 33.29 29.28
C LEU A 84 -14.03 33.49 27.85
N SER A 85 -13.38 32.92 26.84
CA SER A 85 -13.69 33.17 25.43
C SER A 85 -13.98 31.87 24.67
N SER A 86 -15.16 31.79 24.05
CA SER A 86 -15.48 30.70 23.12
C SER A 86 -14.74 30.78 21.78
N ASN A 87 -13.96 31.84 21.55
CA ASN A 87 -13.16 32.06 20.33
C ASN A 87 -11.66 32.05 20.61
N ALA A 88 -11.23 31.60 21.80
CA ALA A 88 -9.84 31.66 22.26
C ALA A 88 -8.85 31.03 21.26
N ILE A 89 -9.15 29.83 20.74
CA ILE A 89 -8.28 29.15 19.77
C ILE A 89 -7.98 29.99 18.52
N TRP A 90 -8.98 30.69 17.98
CA TRP A 90 -8.79 31.54 16.82
C TRP A 90 -8.07 32.84 17.18
N ASN A 91 -8.24 33.34 18.40
CA ASN A 91 -7.48 34.49 18.87
C ASN A 91 -5.98 34.16 18.97
N GLU A 92 -5.66 32.99 19.52
CA GLU A 92 -4.29 32.48 19.63
C GLU A 92 -3.66 32.21 18.25
N ILE A 93 -4.39 31.53 17.36
CA ILE A 93 -3.94 31.30 15.98
C ILE A 93 -3.66 32.64 15.27
N ASN A 94 -4.58 33.60 15.36
CA ASN A 94 -4.40 34.91 14.72
C ASN A 94 -3.24 35.69 15.34
N TYR A 95 -3.07 35.62 16.66
CA TYR A 95 -1.95 36.25 17.35
C TYR A 95 -0.62 35.63 16.88
N MET A 96 -0.53 34.30 16.86
CA MET A 96 0.63 33.56 16.36
C MET A 96 0.95 33.92 14.91
N LEU A 97 -0.03 33.92 14.00
CA LEU A 97 0.17 34.27 12.59
C LEU A 97 0.69 35.70 12.41
N ASN A 98 0.26 36.65 13.24
CA ASN A 98 0.76 38.03 13.20
C ASN A 98 2.16 38.18 13.83
N ASN A 99 2.62 37.21 14.61
CA ASN A 99 3.88 37.25 15.36
C ASN A 99 4.80 36.05 15.04
N TYR A 100 4.58 35.35 13.91
CA TYR A 100 5.20 34.06 13.61
C TYR A 100 6.73 34.09 13.58
N SER A 101 7.32 35.26 13.30
CA SER A 101 8.77 35.47 13.31
C SER A 101 9.37 35.33 14.70
N SER A 102 8.55 35.42 15.76
CA SER A 102 8.96 35.18 17.14
C SER A 102 8.76 33.72 17.54
N ALA A 103 7.54 33.19 17.33
CA ALA A 103 7.20 31.81 17.62
C ALA A 103 5.98 31.37 16.81
N PHE A 104 5.95 30.10 16.45
CA PHE A 104 4.76 29.42 15.93
C PHE A 104 4.84 27.92 16.23
N VAL A 105 3.68 27.26 16.25
CA VAL A 105 3.53 25.81 16.47
C VAL A 105 2.77 25.18 15.29
N HIS A 106 2.63 23.85 15.30
CA HIS A 106 1.98 23.12 14.21
C HIS A 106 0.46 23.12 14.34
N SER A 107 -0.03 23.00 15.57
CA SER A 107 -1.45 22.85 15.83
C SER A 107 -1.88 23.43 17.17
N PHE A 108 -3.18 23.72 17.26
CA PHE A 108 -3.88 24.10 18.48
C PHE A 108 -5.03 23.14 18.73
N VAL A 109 -5.33 22.91 20.01
CA VAL A 109 -6.50 22.15 20.44
C VAL A 109 -7.25 22.90 21.54
N ASP A 110 -8.57 22.78 21.53
CA ASP A 110 -9.44 23.14 22.65
C ASP A 110 -10.44 21.99 22.92
N SER A 111 -11.43 22.21 23.78
CA SER A 111 -12.45 21.21 24.11
C SER A 111 -13.28 20.67 22.92
N THR A 112 -13.35 21.42 21.83
CA THR A 112 -14.21 21.18 20.65
C THR A 112 -13.49 21.21 19.32
N ASN A 113 -12.26 21.73 19.25
CA ASN A 113 -11.53 21.98 18.01
C ASN A 113 -10.15 21.31 18.03
N ARG A 114 -9.73 20.85 16.84
CA ARG A 114 -8.35 20.48 16.52
C ARG A 114 -7.99 21.18 15.22
N VAL A 115 -7.05 22.12 15.29
CA VAL A 115 -6.68 22.96 14.15
C VAL A 115 -5.19 22.79 13.87
N GLU A 116 -4.87 22.35 12.67
CA GLU A 116 -3.50 22.30 12.16
C GLU A 116 -3.25 23.53 11.28
N ILE A 117 -2.20 24.29 11.59
CA ILE A 117 -1.91 25.60 11.01
C ILE A 117 -0.54 25.66 10.33
N ALA A 118 0.39 24.78 10.70
CA ALA A 118 1.69 24.63 10.04
C ALA A 118 1.91 23.18 9.56
N ASP A 119 2.57 23.04 8.42
CA ASP A 119 2.83 21.75 7.76
C ASP A 119 3.77 20.87 8.61
N PRO A 120 3.31 19.73 9.16
CA PRO A 120 4.09 18.92 10.10
C PRO A 120 5.33 18.26 9.46
N ASN A 121 5.51 18.34 8.14
CA ASN A 121 6.73 17.89 7.47
C ASN A 121 7.94 18.83 7.68
N TYR A 122 7.71 20.01 8.22
CA TYR A 122 8.72 21.04 8.49
C TYR A 122 8.69 21.41 9.97
N LEU A 123 9.79 21.94 10.50
CA LEU A 123 9.86 22.35 11.91
C LEU A 123 9.03 23.60 12.22
N ALA A 124 8.70 23.77 13.51
CA ALA A 124 8.10 24.97 14.08
C ALA A 124 9.04 25.62 15.12
N TRP A 125 8.70 26.83 15.59
CA TRP A 125 9.56 27.68 16.44
C TRP A 125 8.97 27.94 17.84
N GLY A 126 8.59 26.91 18.59
CA GLY A 126 7.96 27.08 19.92
C GLY A 126 8.70 26.47 21.11
N ALA A 127 9.79 25.69 20.93
CA ALA A 127 10.38 24.90 22.03
C ALA A 127 11.92 25.04 22.19
N GLY A 128 12.53 26.04 21.56
CA GLY A 128 13.98 26.22 21.49
C GLY A 128 14.66 25.44 20.34
N PRO A 129 15.82 25.90 19.83
CA PRO A 129 16.40 25.41 18.57
C PRO A 129 16.55 23.89 18.44
N THR A 130 17.02 23.21 19.49
CA THR A 130 17.26 21.77 19.48
C THR A 130 15.95 21.00 19.41
N ALA A 131 14.94 21.37 20.20
CA ALA A 131 13.63 20.73 20.19
C ALA A 131 12.85 21.03 18.89
N ASN A 132 12.92 22.28 18.41
CA ASN A 132 12.35 22.70 17.13
C ASN A 132 12.82 21.81 15.98
N SER A 133 14.12 21.50 15.92
CA SER A 133 14.69 20.65 14.87
C SER A 133 14.25 19.18 14.90
N ARG A 134 13.44 18.75 15.89
CA ARG A 134 13.10 17.35 16.15
C ARG A 134 11.61 17.06 16.24
N TYR A 135 10.82 17.93 16.85
CA TYR A 135 9.49 17.54 17.32
C TYR A 135 8.37 18.42 16.76
N ILE A 136 7.25 17.78 16.47
CA ILE A 136 5.97 18.44 16.17
C ILE A 136 5.43 19.05 17.47
N GLN A 137 4.75 20.20 17.40
CA GLN A 137 4.38 21.01 18.56
C GLN A 137 2.90 21.34 18.52
N THR A 138 2.17 21.00 19.59
CA THR A 138 0.74 21.25 19.73
C THR A 138 0.44 22.06 20.98
N GLU A 139 -0.26 23.16 20.81
CA GLU A 139 -0.71 24.06 21.88
C GLU A 139 -2.10 23.69 22.40
N GLN A 140 -2.23 23.63 23.71
CA GLN A 140 -3.50 23.55 24.42
C GLN A 140 -3.98 24.95 24.79
N VAL A 141 -5.18 25.31 24.34
CA VAL A 141 -5.82 26.58 24.69
C VAL A 141 -6.50 26.42 26.05
N GLU A 142 -6.13 27.23 27.05
CA GLU A 142 -6.69 27.07 28.39
C GLU A 142 -8.23 27.13 28.40
N VAL A 143 -8.88 26.04 28.82
CA VAL A 143 -10.35 25.95 28.93
C VAL A 143 -10.81 25.97 30.39
N GLU A 144 -12.10 26.20 30.60
CA GLU A 144 -12.74 26.16 31.93
C GLU A 144 -13.88 25.16 31.95
N GLY A 145 -13.91 24.32 32.99
CA GLY A 145 -14.96 23.33 33.21
C GLY A 145 -14.50 21.89 33.04
N LYS A 146 -15.20 20.99 33.72
CA LYS A 146 -14.88 19.56 33.78
C LYS A 146 -14.85 18.89 32.40
N ASP A 147 -15.96 18.96 31.66
CA ASP A 147 -16.06 18.35 30.31
C ASP A 147 -15.11 19.01 29.32
N ALA A 148 -14.91 20.33 29.43
CA ALA A 148 -14.05 21.05 28.53
C ALA A 148 -12.59 20.57 28.63
N PHE A 149 -12.07 20.46 29.85
CA PHE A 149 -10.70 20.01 30.11
C PHE A 149 -10.45 18.57 29.66
N ALA A 150 -11.35 17.64 30.01
CA ALA A 150 -11.23 16.26 29.55
C ALA A 150 -11.35 16.16 28.02
N GLY A 151 -12.24 16.93 27.40
CA GLY A 151 -12.42 16.96 25.95
C GLY A 151 -11.18 17.49 25.23
N GLU A 152 -10.55 18.53 25.80
CA GLU A 152 -9.29 19.07 25.32
C GLU A 152 -8.16 18.04 25.38
N LEU A 153 -7.97 17.35 26.52
CA LEU A 153 -6.97 16.28 26.65
C LEU A 153 -7.19 15.14 25.64
N TYR A 154 -8.45 14.76 25.40
CA TYR A 154 -8.78 13.75 24.39
C TYR A 154 -8.49 14.24 22.97
N ASN A 155 -8.77 15.51 22.67
CA ASN A 155 -8.43 16.12 21.39
C ASN A 155 -6.91 16.22 21.20
N LEU A 156 -6.17 16.61 22.24
CA LEU A 156 -4.71 16.63 22.24
C LEU A 156 -4.14 15.23 21.94
N ALA A 157 -4.57 14.21 22.69
CA ALA A 157 -4.16 12.83 22.48
C ALA A 157 -4.48 12.35 21.06
N THR A 158 -5.65 12.70 20.53
CA THR A 158 -6.02 12.37 19.15
C THR A 158 -5.13 13.06 18.12
N MET A 159 -4.80 14.34 18.32
CA MET A 159 -3.94 15.08 17.40
C MET A 159 -2.54 14.46 17.35
N GLN A 160 -1.93 14.26 18.52
CA GLN A 160 -0.59 13.72 18.62
C GLN A 160 -0.50 12.26 18.18
N ALA A 161 -1.52 11.44 18.47
CA ALA A 161 -1.58 10.06 17.98
C ALA A 161 -1.62 10.01 16.44
N ARG A 162 -2.29 10.97 15.78
CA ARG A 162 -2.29 11.08 14.32
C ARG A 162 -0.91 11.41 13.78
N TYR A 163 -0.21 12.38 14.36
CA TYR A 163 1.18 12.68 13.97
C TYR A 163 2.10 11.48 14.15
N LEU A 164 2.07 10.85 15.32
CA LEU A 164 2.91 9.68 15.57
C LEU A 164 2.64 8.57 14.53
N LYS A 165 1.37 8.32 14.18
CA LYS A 165 1.02 7.37 13.13
C LYS A 165 1.51 7.78 11.75
N GLU A 166 1.29 9.03 11.37
CA GLU A 166 1.68 9.56 10.07
C GLU A 166 3.18 9.37 9.81
N TYR A 167 3.99 9.53 10.85
CA TYR A 167 5.45 9.41 10.77
C TYR A 167 6.02 8.07 11.25
N GLY A 168 5.16 7.06 11.51
CA GLY A 168 5.60 5.72 11.91
C GLY A 168 6.28 5.64 13.28
N LEU A 169 5.95 6.57 14.18
CA LEU A 169 6.46 6.66 15.55
C LEU A 169 5.46 6.05 16.53
N LYS A 170 5.95 5.46 17.63
CA LYS A 170 5.09 4.97 18.73
C LYS A 170 5.09 5.97 19.89
N PRO A 171 3.99 6.10 20.66
CA PRO A 171 4.01 6.81 21.93
C PRO A 171 5.10 6.22 22.83
N GLN A 172 5.99 7.08 23.32
CA GLN A 172 7.01 6.73 24.28
C GLN A 172 7.49 8.00 25.00
N LEU A 173 7.01 8.20 26.22
CA LEU A 173 7.39 9.32 27.08
C LEU A 173 8.91 9.44 27.22
N GLY A 174 9.44 10.64 26.97
CA GLY A 174 10.87 10.95 27.04
C GLY A 174 11.68 10.47 25.84
N THR A 175 11.04 9.87 24.82
CA THR A 175 11.70 9.48 23.56
C THR A 175 11.00 10.09 22.34
N THR A 176 9.69 9.92 22.22
CA THR A 176 8.87 10.44 21.11
C THR A 176 7.75 11.36 21.61
N VAL A 177 7.53 11.43 22.92
CA VAL A 177 6.50 12.28 23.56
C VAL A 177 7.15 13.09 24.67
N PHE A 178 7.00 14.41 24.62
CA PHE A 178 7.59 15.34 25.58
C PHE A 178 6.59 16.43 25.97
N SER A 179 6.78 17.05 27.13
CA SER A 179 6.28 18.39 27.39
C SER A 179 7.36 19.44 27.14
N HIS A 180 6.96 20.69 26.99
CA HIS A 180 7.91 21.79 26.91
C HIS A 180 8.82 21.85 28.16
N ALA A 181 8.29 21.59 29.35
CA ALA A 181 9.08 21.47 30.58
C ALA A 181 10.20 20.41 30.49
N MET A 182 9.90 19.26 29.86
CA MET A 182 10.89 18.20 29.65
C MET A 182 11.98 18.67 28.69
N THR A 183 11.62 19.31 27.58
CA THR A 183 12.62 19.81 26.62
C THR A 183 13.44 20.98 27.17
N SER A 184 12.84 21.86 27.98
CA SER A 184 13.55 22.90 28.75
C SER A 184 14.64 22.28 29.62
N SER A 185 14.30 21.22 30.36
CA SER A 185 15.24 20.53 31.26
C SER A 185 16.33 19.77 30.51
N LEU A 186 16.01 19.20 29.34
CA LEU A 186 16.95 18.42 28.53
C LEU A 186 17.95 19.30 27.78
N PHE A 187 17.49 20.42 27.21
CA PHE A 187 18.30 21.22 26.28
C PHE A 187 18.79 22.53 26.88
N ASN A 188 18.15 23.06 27.93
CA ASN A 188 18.50 24.33 28.58
C ASN A 188 18.48 25.54 27.63
N GLU A 189 17.61 25.50 26.61
CA GLU A 189 17.46 26.57 25.59
C GLU A 189 16.21 27.45 25.81
N THR A 190 15.33 27.04 26.74
CA THR A 190 14.09 27.70 27.15
C THR A 190 13.88 27.41 28.64
N ASN A 191 13.07 28.24 29.32
CA ASN A 191 12.77 28.12 30.75
C ASN A 191 11.27 27.84 31.01
N HIS A 192 10.54 27.50 29.96
CA HIS A 192 9.13 27.19 29.99
C HIS A 192 8.84 25.88 30.75
N THR A 193 7.71 25.83 31.46
CA THR A 193 7.36 24.75 32.40
C THR A 193 6.05 24.03 32.07
N ASP A 194 5.50 24.31 30.90
CA ASP A 194 4.22 23.81 30.43
C ASP A 194 4.24 22.33 30.03
N PRO A 195 3.09 21.63 30.12
CA PRO A 195 1.76 22.08 30.59
C PRO A 195 1.52 21.83 32.10
N ASN A 196 2.59 21.60 32.88
CA ASN A 196 2.50 21.01 34.22
C ASN A 196 1.59 21.79 35.18
N GLY A 197 1.66 23.13 35.18
CA GLY A 197 0.88 23.98 36.07
C GLY A 197 -0.61 23.95 35.74
N TYR A 198 -0.94 24.13 34.46
CA TYR A 198 -2.30 24.10 33.95
C TYR A 198 -3.00 22.76 34.24
N TRP A 199 -2.33 21.64 33.94
CA TRP A 199 -2.88 20.31 34.21
C TRP A 199 -3.10 20.03 35.70
N ALA A 200 -2.14 20.39 36.55
CA ALA A 200 -2.27 20.21 38.00
C ALA A 200 -3.46 20.99 38.56
N ASP A 201 -3.64 22.25 38.13
CA ASP A 201 -4.75 23.11 38.56
C ASP A 201 -6.12 22.57 38.08
N MET A 202 -6.28 22.29 36.80
CA MET A 202 -7.54 21.80 36.23
C MET A 202 -7.96 20.44 36.79
N ALA A 203 -7.00 19.51 36.90
CA ALA A 203 -7.26 18.18 37.46
C ALA A 203 -7.65 18.27 38.95
N ALA A 204 -7.00 19.15 39.73
CA ALA A 204 -7.33 19.33 41.13
C ALA A 204 -8.73 19.92 41.28
N ARG A 205 -9.06 20.98 40.51
CA ARG A 205 -10.35 21.68 40.58
C ARG A 205 -11.54 20.81 40.19
N PHE A 206 -11.44 20.03 39.11
CA PHE A 206 -12.60 19.33 38.54
C PHE A 206 -12.67 17.81 38.81
N TYR A 207 -11.53 17.22 39.19
CA TYR A 207 -11.39 15.78 39.35
C TYR A 207 -10.81 15.37 40.70
N GLY A 208 -10.34 16.32 41.52
CA GLY A 208 -9.75 16.02 42.83
C GLY A 208 -8.47 15.19 42.74
N THR A 209 -7.74 15.28 41.63
CA THR A 209 -6.52 14.54 41.34
C THR A 209 -5.43 15.47 40.77
N THR A 210 -4.23 14.95 40.53
CA THR A 210 -3.23 15.58 39.66
C THR A 210 -3.31 14.98 38.26
N TYR A 211 -2.74 15.64 37.25
CA TYR A 211 -2.58 15.10 35.90
C TYR A 211 -1.19 15.43 35.38
N THR A 212 -0.46 14.41 34.92
CA THR A 212 0.96 14.47 34.58
C THR A 212 1.21 13.90 33.19
N MET A 213 2.43 14.06 32.67
CA MET A 213 2.83 13.43 31.40
C MET A 213 2.74 11.91 31.41
N ASN A 214 2.82 11.24 32.56
CA ASN A 214 2.58 9.78 32.63
C ASN A 214 1.10 9.44 32.43
N ASP A 215 0.20 10.27 32.98
CA ASP A 215 -1.24 10.09 32.77
C ASP A 215 -1.62 10.37 31.31
N TYR A 216 -1.02 11.42 30.72
CA TYR A 216 -1.19 11.74 29.31
C TYR A 216 -0.64 10.65 28.39
N GLU A 217 0.56 10.11 28.67
CA GLU A 217 1.15 9.02 27.88
C GLU A 217 0.20 7.82 27.81
N TRP A 218 -0.38 7.43 28.96
CA TRP A 218 -1.35 6.34 28.99
C TRP A 218 -2.56 6.64 28.08
N LEU A 219 -3.11 7.86 28.14
CA LEU A 219 -4.24 8.26 27.30
C LEU A 219 -3.86 8.24 25.81
N LEU A 220 -2.69 8.78 25.48
CA LEU A 220 -2.15 8.82 24.13
C LEU A 220 -1.95 7.40 23.57
N GLU A 221 -1.45 6.45 24.35
CA GLU A 221 -1.36 5.05 23.96
C GLU A 221 -2.73 4.44 23.65
N GLN A 222 -3.76 4.71 24.47
CA GLN A 222 -5.11 4.23 24.22
C GLN A 222 -5.65 4.78 22.89
N VAL A 223 -5.53 6.09 22.68
CA VAL A 223 -6.01 6.75 21.46
C VAL A 223 -5.21 6.32 20.23
N TYR A 224 -3.88 6.18 20.35
CA TYR A 224 -3.01 5.69 19.29
C TYR A 224 -3.41 4.29 18.82
N ASN A 225 -3.71 3.38 19.75
CA ASN A 225 -4.16 2.03 19.42
C ASN A 225 -5.54 2.03 18.75
N GLN A 226 -6.47 2.90 19.20
CA GLN A 226 -7.79 3.06 18.57
C GLN A 226 -7.71 3.55 17.10
N LEU A 227 -6.64 4.26 16.73
CA LEU A 227 -6.42 4.77 15.36
C LEU A 227 -5.75 3.75 14.41
N THR A 228 -5.32 2.56 14.88
CA THR A 228 -4.89 1.48 13.98
C THR A 228 -6.13 0.78 13.47
N PRO A 229 -6.45 0.66 12.16
CA PRO A 229 -7.57 -0.16 11.76
C PRO A 229 -7.28 -1.63 12.12
N ALA A 230 -8.28 -2.32 12.66
CA ALA A 230 -8.18 -3.75 12.92
C ALA A 230 -7.78 -4.50 11.64
N LYS A 231 -6.85 -5.44 11.77
CA LYS A 231 -6.37 -6.24 10.63
C LYS A 231 -7.49 -7.06 10.00
N TYR A 232 -8.46 -7.47 10.81
CA TYR A 232 -9.62 -8.23 10.38
C TYR A 232 -10.92 -7.56 10.86
N LYS A 233 -12.01 -7.79 10.14
CA LYS A 233 -13.35 -7.27 10.49
C LYS A 233 -14.32 -8.40 10.83
N VAL A 234 -15.42 -8.04 11.51
CA VAL A 234 -16.53 -8.96 11.76
C VAL A 234 -17.01 -9.58 10.44
N GLY A 235 -17.17 -10.91 10.44
CA GLY A 235 -17.52 -11.69 9.26
C GLY A 235 -16.31 -12.23 8.47
N ASP A 236 -15.10 -11.74 8.71
CA ASP A 236 -13.91 -12.33 8.08
C ASP A 236 -13.64 -13.74 8.63
N THR A 237 -13.11 -14.60 7.77
CA THR A 237 -12.65 -15.94 8.13
C THR A 237 -11.15 -15.91 8.42
N VAL A 238 -10.75 -16.39 9.59
CA VAL A 238 -9.37 -16.38 10.08
C VAL A 238 -8.95 -17.77 10.56
N GLN A 239 -7.64 -17.98 10.66
CA GLN A 239 -7.06 -19.19 11.22
C GLN A 239 -6.22 -18.87 12.45
N ILE A 240 -6.36 -19.69 13.50
CA ILE A 240 -5.46 -19.64 14.65
C ILE A 240 -4.08 -20.10 14.23
N THR A 241 -3.07 -19.26 14.44
CA THR A 241 -1.68 -19.58 14.08
C THR A 241 -1.15 -20.77 14.88
N SER A 242 -0.13 -21.45 14.36
CA SER A 242 0.52 -22.57 15.06
C SER A 242 1.25 -22.14 16.34
N GLY A 243 1.59 -20.86 16.46
CA GLY A 243 2.26 -20.28 17.63
C GLY A 243 1.33 -19.92 18.78
N ALA A 244 0.01 -19.81 18.54
CA ALA A 244 -0.96 -19.32 19.53
C ALA A 244 -0.95 -20.16 20.81
N ILE A 245 -0.83 -19.54 21.98
CA ILE A 245 -0.76 -20.26 23.27
C ILE A 245 -2.05 -20.06 24.06
N CYS A 246 -2.49 -18.82 24.25
CA CYS A 246 -3.68 -18.51 25.04
C CYS A 246 -4.36 -17.22 24.58
N GLU A 247 -5.65 -17.12 24.87
CA GLU A 247 -6.46 -15.90 24.78
C GLU A 247 -5.97 -14.83 25.78
N ALA A 248 -6.36 -13.58 25.59
CA ALA A 248 -5.99 -12.48 26.50
C ALA A 248 -6.46 -12.72 27.96
N ASN A 249 -7.57 -13.44 28.13
CA ASN A 249 -8.14 -13.85 29.42
C ASN A 249 -7.45 -15.08 30.05
N GLY A 250 -6.42 -15.64 29.40
CA GLY A 250 -5.64 -16.78 29.87
C GLY A 250 -6.19 -18.17 29.52
N TYR A 251 -7.24 -18.29 28.71
CA TYR A 251 -7.74 -19.59 28.24
C TYR A 251 -6.83 -20.19 27.15
N ASP A 252 -6.64 -21.50 27.19
CA ASP A 252 -5.73 -22.23 26.30
C ASP A 252 -6.23 -22.31 24.85
N LEU A 253 -5.41 -21.85 23.90
CA LEU A 253 -5.65 -21.91 22.46
C LEU A 253 -4.89 -23.05 21.75
N THR A 254 -4.04 -23.80 22.45
CA THR A 254 -3.17 -24.80 21.82
C THR A 254 -3.95 -25.87 21.04
N ASN A 255 -5.10 -26.30 21.56
CA ASN A 255 -5.99 -27.27 20.92
C ASN A 255 -6.82 -26.70 19.75
N ARG A 256 -6.66 -25.40 19.46
CA ARG A 256 -7.33 -24.68 18.37
C ARG A 256 -6.35 -24.22 17.29
N ARG A 257 -5.05 -24.50 17.44
CA ARG A 257 -4.05 -24.17 16.42
C ARG A 257 -4.41 -24.78 15.07
N GLY A 258 -4.34 -23.97 14.02
CA GLY A 258 -4.74 -24.36 12.68
C GLY A 258 -6.25 -24.39 12.44
N TRP A 259 -7.09 -24.14 13.44
CA TRP A 259 -8.54 -24.08 13.23
C TRP A 259 -8.92 -22.79 12.51
N VAL A 260 -9.83 -22.93 11.56
CA VAL A 260 -10.47 -21.84 10.83
C VAL A 260 -11.79 -21.47 11.51
N GLY A 261 -12.08 -20.18 11.63
CA GLY A 261 -13.31 -19.68 12.22
C GLY A 261 -13.70 -18.30 11.69
N THR A 262 -14.90 -17.85 12.02
CA THR A 262 -15.44 -16.55 11.61
C THR A 262 -15.38 -15.56 12.76
N ILE A 263 -14.91 -14.35 12.48
CA ILE A 263 -14.88 -13.27 13.47
C ILE A 263 -16.30 -12.79 13.79
N LYS A 264 -16.62 -12.77 15.08
CA LYS A 264 -17.90 -12.31 15.64
C LYS A 264 -17.80 -10.94 16.31
N SER A 265 -16.62 -10.58 16.83
CA SER A 265 -16.37 -9.31 17.51
C SER A 265 -14.94 -8.85 17.28
N VAL A 266 -14.73 -7.54 17.30
CA VAL A 266 -13.42 -6.88 17.22
C VAL A 266 -13.38 -5.82 18.32
N THR A 267 -12.44 -5.94 19.25
CA THR A 267 -12.31 -5.03 20.40
C THR A 267 -10.87 -4.52 20.49
N PRO A 268 -10.63 -3.20 20.64
CA PRO A 268 -9.27 -2.69 20.87
C PRO A 268 -8.66 -3.29 22.15
N THR A 269 -7.38 -3.64 22.09
CA THR A 269 -6.62 -4.15 23.25
C THR A 269 -5.18 -3.67 23.19
N SER A 270 -4.49 -3.70 24.33
CA SER A 270 -3.03 -3.50 24.43
C SER A 270 -2.30 -4.76 24.89
N ALA A 271 -2.99 -5.91 24.90
CA ALA A 271 -2.42 -7.17 25.35
C ALA A 271 -1.41 -7.76 24.34
N GLY A 272 -0.24 -8.15 24.85
CA GLY A 272 0.84 -8.69 24.03
C GLY A 272 1.39 -7.65 23.05
N SER A 273 1.48 -8.03 21.78
CA SER A 273 1.86 -7.15 20.67
C SER A 273 0.67 -6.75 19.78
N SER A 274 -0.56 -6.98 20.25
CA SER A 274 -1.78 -6.79 19.46
C SER A 274 -2.45 -5.45 19.74
N HIS A 275 -3.05 -4.86 18.71
CA HIS A 275 -3.91 -3.67 18.84
C HIS A 275 -5.39 -4.03 19.02
N TYR A 276 -5.75 -5.28 18.67
CA TYR A 276 -7.11 -5.79 18.73
C TYR A 276 -7.15 -7.23 19.27
N GLU A 277 -8.28 -7.54 19.90
CA GLU A 277 -8.69 -8.89 20.24
C GLU A 277 -10.02 -9.24 19.57
N TYR A 278 -10.23 -10.54 19.36
CA TYR A 278 -11.27 -11.06 18.48
C TYR A 278 -12.02 -12.21 19.14
N ASP A 279 -13.34 -12.23 18.94
CA ASP A 279 -14.16 -13.41 19.25
C ASP A 279 -14.38 -14.21 17.97
N ILE A 280 -14.14 -15.52 18.03
CA ILE A 280 -14.09 -16.40 16.86
C ILE A 280 -15.04 -17.58 17.05
N ASP A 281 -15.92 -17.78 16.07
CA ASP A 281 -16.84 -18.91 15.99
C ASP A 281 -16.34 -19.95 14.99
N TYR A 282 -16.17 -21.18 15.45
CA TYR A 282 -15.65 -22.30 14.65
C TYR A 282 -16.74 -23.12 13.94
N ASN A 283 -17.99 -22.64 13.93
CA ASN A 283 -19.14 -23.25 13.23
C ASN A 283 -19.53 -24.67 13.73
N ASN A 284 -19.13 -25.02 14.95
CA ASN A 284 -19.47 -26.29 15.60
C ASN A 284 -19.95 -26.11 17.05
N GLY A 285 -20.39 -24.89 17.41
CA GLY A 285 -20.77 -24.50 18.75
C GLY A 285 -19.60 -24.20 19.70
N VAL A 286 -18.35 -24.35 19.24
CA VAL A 286 -17.16 -23.89 19.96
C VAL A 286 -16.82 -22.47 19.54
N GLN A 287 -16.46 -21.65 20.53
CA GLN A 287 -15.94 -20.30 20.33
C GLN A 287 -14.64 -20.11 21.10
N SER A 288 -13.80 -19.22 20.61
CA SER A 288 -12.67 -18.65 21.34
C SER A 288 -12.88 -17.15 21.48
N MET A 289 -12.63 -16.62 22.67
CA MET A 289 -12.95 -15.23 23.02
C MET A 289 -11.65 -14.47 23.26
N TYR A 290 -11.61 -13.17 22.97
CA TYR A 290 -10.42 -12.35 23.26
C TYR A 290 -9.12 -12.91 22.64
N VAL A 291 -9.19 -13.48 21.43
CA VAL A 291 -8.02 -13.97 20.69
C VAL A 291 -7.23 -12.78 20.18
N LEU A 292 -5.94 -12.71 20.50
CA LEU A 292 -5.10 -11.58 20.13
C LEU A 292 -4.81 -11.54 18.63
N GLU A 293 -4.76 -10.35 18.03
CA GLU A 293 -4.47 -10.14 16.61
C GLU A 293 -3.21 -10.86 16.12
N GLN A 294 -2.17 -10.89 16.96
CA GLN A 294 -0.89 -11.56 16.70
C GLN A 294 -1.04 -13.09 16.50
N ASP A 295 -2.07 -13.69 17.08
CA ASP A 295 -2.33 -15.13 17.07
C ASP A 295 -3.20 -15.54 15.87
N LEU A 296 -3.54 -14.59 14.98
CA LEU A 296 -4.38 -14.78 13.81
C LEU A 296 -3.63 -14.58 12.49
N GLN A 297 -3.98 -15.45 11.54
CA GLN A 297 -3.60 -15.32 10.14
C GLN A 297 -4.82 -15.45 9.23
N ALA A 298 -4.67 -15.04 7.96
CA ALA A 298 -5.70 -15.24 6.95
C ALA A 298 -5.98 -16.75 6.82
N ALA A 299 -7.26 -17.13 6.79
CA ALA A 299 -7.62 -18.53 6.61
C ALA A 299 -7.23 -19.03 5.21
N PRO A 300 -6.83 -20.30 5.07
CA PRO A 300 -6.71 -20.93 3.76
C PRO A 300 -8.09 -20.91 3.08
N ALA A 301 -8.15 -20.61 1.78
CA ALA A 301 -9.40 -20.71 1.04
C ALA A 301 -9.81 -22.19 0.89
N PRO A 302 -11.12 -22.51 0.79
CA PRO A 302 -11.57 -23.85 0.42
C PRO A 302 -10.90 -24.30 -0.86
N ALA A 303 -10.44 -25.56 -0.90
CA ALA A 303 -9.75 -26.11 -2.06
C ALA A 303 -10.64 -26.12 -3.32
N TYR A 304 -11.96 -26.20 -3.14
CA TYR A 304 -12.92 -26.34 -4.22
C TYR A 304 -14.02 -25.27 -4.15
N LYS A 305 -14.37 -24.72 -5.31
CA LYS A 305 -15.41 -23.68 -5.43
C LYS A 305 -16.80 -24.31 -5.48
N VAL A 306 -17.81 -23.57 -5.02
CA VAL A 306 -19.21 -23.90 -5.31
C VAL A 306 -19.41 -24.08 -6.81
N GLY A 307 -20.16 -25.11 -7.18
CA GLY A 307 -20.41 -25.53 -8.56
C GLY A 307 -19.37 -26.51 -9.12
N SER A 308 -18.25 -26.76 -8.44
CA SER A 308 -17.25 -27.74 -8.87
C SER A 308 -17.81 -29.15 -8.87
N LEU A 309 -17.32 -30.01 -9.75
CA LEU A 309 -17.62 -31.43 -9.76
C LEU A 309 -16.53 -32.18 -9.00
N LEU A 310 -16.89 -32.77 -7.86
CA LEU A 310 -15.96 -33.50 -7.01
C LEU A 310 -16.25 -34.99 -7.02
N LYS A 311 -15.21 -35.80 -7.05
CA LYS A 311 -15.27 -37.25 -6.86
C LYS A 311 -15.03 -37.58 -5.39
N VAL A 312 -15.94 -38.34 -4.79
CA VAL A 312 -15.76 -38.89 -3.43
C VAL A 312 -14.71 -39.99 -3.47
N ALA A 313 -13.73 -39.92 -2.58
CA ALA A 313 -12.61 -40.85 -2.54
C ALA A 313 -13.06 -42.28 -2.21
N ASP A 314 -12.38 -43.27 -2.79
CA ASP A 314 -12.73 -44.70 -2.62
C ASP A 314 -12.54 -45.19 -1.17
N TYR A 315 -11.76 -44.46 -0.35
CA TYR A 315 -11.53 -44.77 1.07
C TYR A 315 -12.49 -44.04 2.02
N ALA A 316 -13.27 -43.07 1.56
CA ALA A 316 -14.08 -42.21 2.43
C ALA A 316 -15.13 -43.01 3.21
N THR A 317 -15.20 -42.88 4.53
CA THR A 317 -16.11 -43.71 5.35
C THR A 317 -17.36 -42.98 5.81
N ASN A 318 -17.20 -41.81 6.43
CA ASN A 318 -18.31 -41.07 7.03
C ASN A 318 -18.16 -39.59 6.72
N GLU A 319 -19.30 -38.88 6.66
CA GLU A 319 -19.36 -37.42 6.71
C GLU A 319 -18.91 -36.89 8.08
N ALA A 320 -18.64 -35.59 8.17
CA ALA A 320 -18.23 -34.94 9.42
C ALA A 320 -19.27 -35.07 10.56
N ASN A 321 -20.54 -35.23 10.21
CA ASN A 321 -21.65 -35.44 11.14
C ASN A 321 -21.91 -36.92 11.48
N GLY A 322 -21.08 -37.84 10.98
CA GLY A 322 -21.12 -39.28 11.27
C GLY A 322 -22.03 -40.12 10.38
N TYR A 323 -22.68 -39.54 9.36
CA TYR A 323 -23.46 -40.32 8.39
C TYR A 323 -22.55 -41.09 7.43
N ASP A 324 -23.00 -42.28 7.01
CA ASP A 324 -22.26 -43.19 6.14
C ASP A 324 -22.10 -42.61 4.72
N LEU A 325 -20.86 -42.51 4.26
CA LEU A 325 -20.49 -42.03 2.93
C LEU A 325 -20.09 -43.17 1.98
N THR A 326 -20.02 -44.41 2.47
CA THR A 326 -19.48 -45.55 1.71
C THR A 326 -20.24 -45.87 0.43
N ASN A 327 -21.55 -45.65 0.40
CA ASN A 327 -22.40 -45.90 -0.77
C ASN A 327 -22.13 -44.94 -1.95
N HIS A 328 -21.49 -43.80 -1.70
CA HIS A 328 -21.15 -42.80 -2.73
C HIS A 328 -19.64 -42.76 -3.05
N ARG A 329 -18.86 -43.74 -2.59
CA ARG A 329 -17.45 -43.87 -2.99
C ARG A 329 -17.31 -43.95 -4.50
N GLY A 330 -16.41 -43.15 -5.04
CA GLY A 330 -16.17 -43.05 -6.48
C GLY A 330 -17.24 -42.28 -7.27
N TRP A 331 -18.33 -41.85 -6.63
CA TRP A 331 -19.35 -41.04 -7.27
C TRP A 331 -18.89 -39.59 -7.41
N THR A 332 -19.41 -38.92 -8.43
CA THR A 332 -19.16 -37.49 -8.66
C THR A 332 -20.38 -36.66 -8.31
N GLY A 333 -20.21 -35.69 -7.41
CA GLY A 333 -21.24 -34.76 -6.98
C GLY A 333 -20.87 -33.31 -7.29
N THR A 334 -21.89 -32.47 -7.53
CA THR A 334 -21.73 -31.02 -7.68
C THR A 334 -21.74 -30.35 -6.32
N VAL A 335 -20.74 -29.52 -6.03
CA VAL A 335 -20.69 -28.70 -4.81
C VAL A 335 -21.80 -27.65 -4.84
N LYS A 336 -22.67 -27.64 -3.83
CA LYS A 336 -23.74 -26.64 -3.67
C LYS A 336 -23.43 -25.58 -2.63
N SER A 337 -22.70 -25.97 -1.59
CA SER A 337 -22.16 -25.06 -0.57
C SER A 337 -20.98 -25.74 0.13
N PHE A 338 -20.27 -24.97 0.93
CA PHE A 338 -19.30 -25.49 1.89
C PHE A 338 -19.51 -24.78 3.21
N GLU A 339 -18.95 -25.35 4.27
CA GLU A 339 -18.95 -24.77 5.60
C GLU A 339 -17.59 -24.96 6.26
N ILE A 340 -17.28 -24.14 7.25
CA ILE A 340 -16.11 -24.31 8.10
C ILE A 340 -16.29 -25.61 8.89
N ASN A 341 -15.30 -26.49 8.81
CA ASN A 341 -15.29 -27.75 9.52
C ASN A 341 -13.84 -28.18 9.82
N ASN A 342 -13.42 -28.04 11.08
CA ASN A 342 -12.04 -28.31 11.53
C ASN A 342 -11.82 -29.79 11.92
N THR A 343 -12.49 -30.73 11.25
CA THR A 343 -12.39 -32.15 11.56
C THR A 343 -11.21 -32.79 10.83
N ALA A 344 -10.42 -33.56 11.58
CA ALA A 344 -9.22 -34.24 11.08
C ALA A 344 -8.24 -33.24 10.43
N SER A 345 -7.89 -33.44 9.15
CA SER A 345 -7.00 -32.55 8.41
C SER A 345 -7.73 -31.52 7.54
N SER A 346 -9.07 -31.53 7.56
CA SER A 346 -9.90 -30.62 6.77
C SER A 346 -10.11 -29.30 7.50
N HIS A 347 -10.22 -28.22 6.72
CA HIS A 347 -10.74 -26.93 7.20
C HIS A 347 -12.20 -26.71 6.79
N TYR A 348 -12.66 -27.45 5.78
CA TYR A 348 -13.97 -27.30 5.18
C TYR A 348 -14.67 -28.65 4.95
N ALA A 349 -15.99 -28.61 4.97
CA ALA A 349 -16.85 -29.70 4.51
C ALA A 349 -17.79 -29.19 3.41
N TYR A 350 -18.17 -30.07 2.49
CA TYR A 350 -18.89 -29.75 1.27
C TYR A 350 -20.27 -30.43 1.25
N TYR A 351 -21.26 -29.66 0.78
CA TYR A 351 -22.58 -30.18 0.41
C TYR A 351 -22.55 -30.59 -1.07
N LEU A 352 -22.65 -31.89 -1.34
CA LEU A 352 -22.62 -32.50 -2.67
C LEU A 352 -24.00 -33.01 -3.08
N VAL A 353 -24.37 -32.76 -4.33
CA VAL A 353 -25.58 -33.32 -4.97
C VAL A 353 -25.17 -34.16 -6.18
N TYR A 354 -25.70 -35.38 -6.26
CA TYR A 354 -25.37 -36.36 -7.31
C TYR A 354 -26.40 -36.37 -8.45
N ALA A 355 -26.09 -37.12 -9.51
CA ALA A 355 -26.88 -37.17 -10.75
C ALA A 355 -28.32 -37.69 -10.55
N ASP A 356 -28.54 -38.56 -9.58
CA ASP A 356 -29.84 -39.13 -9.23
C ASP A 356 -30.66 -38.24 -8.28
N GLY A 357 -30.11 -37.08 -7.88
CA GLY A 357 -30.72 -36.16 -6.92
C GLY A 357 -30.44 -36.49 -5.45
N SER A 358 -29.74 -37.59 -5.15
CA SER A 358 -29.24 -37.87 -3.80
C SER A 358 -28.16 -36.85 -3.39
N ARG A 359 -27.84 -36.80 -2.09
CA ARG A 359 -26.94 -35.78 -1.54
C ARG A 359 -26.19 -36.23 -0.28
N ASN A 360 -25.06 -35.59 -0.02
CA ASN A 360 -24.33 -35.63 1.26
C ASN A 360 -23.97 -34.19 1.67
N GLU A 361 -24.18 -33.83 2.93
CA GLU A 361 -24.20 -32.43 3.40
C GLU A 361 -22.87 -31.96 4.02
N HIS A 362 -22.07 -32.88 4.56
CA HIS A 362 -20.85 -32.59 5.31
C HIS A 362 -19.67 -33.46 4.88
N VAL A 363 -19.45 -33.58 3.55
CA VAL A 363 -18.32 -34.35 3.00
C VAL A 363 -17.01 -33.60 3.25
N LEU A 364 -16.10 -34.19 4.02
CA LEU A 364 -14.83 -33.55 4.39
C LEU A 364 -13.95 -33.27 3.17
N GLU A 365 -13.25 -32.14 3.16
CA GLU A 365 -12.35 -31.73 2.07
C GLU A 365 -11.28 -32.79 1.74
N GLN A 366 -10.75 -33.47 2.75
CA GLN A 366 -9.78 -34.57 2.59
C GLN A 366 -10.34 -35.83 1.89
N ASP A 367 -11.66 -35.97 1.80
CA ASP A 367 -12.36 -37.15 1.27
C ASP A 367 -12.87 -36.93 -0.17
N VAL A 368 -12.50 -35.81 -0.79
CA VAL A 368 -12.90 -35.45 -2.15
C VAL A 368 -11.71 -34.98 -2.99
N SER A 369 -11.87 -35.09 -4.31
CA SER A 369 -10.93 -34.55 -5.29
C SER A 369 -11.67 -34.02 -6.50
N LEU A 370 -11.07 -33.12 -7.28
CA LEU A 370 -11.67 -32.67 -8.56
C LEU A 370 -11.88 -33.87 -9.48
N SER A 371 -13.09 -33.99 -10.06
CA SER A 371 -13.35 -34.99 -11.09
C SER A 371 -12.68 -34.60 -12.40
N ASN A 372 -12.00 -35.55 -13.04
CA ASN A 372 -11.43 -35.39 -14.38
C ASN A 372 -12.38 -35.91 -15.48
N ASP A 373 -13.62 -36.24 -15.14
CA ASP A 373 -14.55 -36.87 -16.08
C ASP A 373 -15.20 -35.83 -17.01
N CYS A 374 -15.33 -34.57 -16.57
CA CYS A 374 -15.83 -33.47 -17.36
C CYS A 374 -14.70 -32.72 -18.08
N ALA A 375 -15.00 -32.21 -19.29
CA ALA A 375 -14.03 -31.55 -20.15
C ALA A 375 -13.57 -30.18 -19.62
N PHE A 376 -14.43 -29.48 -18.88
CA PHE A 376 -14.16 -28.15 -18.37
C PHE A 376 -14.45 -28.06 -16.87
N GLN A 377 -13.63 -27.31 -16.14
CA GLN A 377 -13.73 -27.15 -14.69
C GLN A 377 -14.26 -25.76 -14.34
N VAL A 378 -14.85 -25.61 -13.15
CA VAL A 378 -15.27 -24.30 -12.65
C VAL A 378 -14.09 -23.32 -12.62
N GLY A 379 -14.33 -22.10 -13.11
CA GLY A 379 -13.34 -21.05 -13.30
C GLY A 379 -12.60 -21.10 -14.63
N GLN A 380 -12.76 -22.16 -15.45
CA GLN A 380 -12.19 -22.17 -16.79
C GLN A 380 -13.03 -21.35 -17.77
N GLN A 381 -12.35 -20.68 -18.69
CA GLN A 381 -13.00 -20.03 -19.82
C GLN A 381 -13.34 -21.07 -20.89
N VAL A 382 -14.49 -20.90 -21.52
CA VAL A 382 -15.01 -21.72 -22.62
C VAL A 382 -15.59 -20.83 -23.69
N GLN A 383 -15.66 -21.33 -24.91
CA GLN A 383 -16.38 -20.67 -26.00
C GLN A 383 -17.54 -21.52 -26.46
N LEU A 384 -18.69 -20.87 -26.68
CA LEU A 384 -19.83 -21.52 -27.26
C LEU A 384 -19.61 -21.75 -28.76
N LYS A 385 -19.77 -23.00 -29.22
CA LYS A 385 -19.61 -23.35 -30.63
C LYS A 385 -20.66 -22.67 -31.50
N GLN A 386 -20.29 -22.41 -32.75
CA GLN A 386 -21.21 -21.88 -33.78
C GLN A 386 -22.37 -22.84 -34.10
N THR A 387 -22.25 -24.12 -33.76
CA THR A 387 -23.29 -25.14 -33.94
C THR A 387 -24.26 -25.26 -32.78
N ALA A 388 -24.02 -24.56 -31.66
CA ALA A 388 -24.83 -24.67 -30.45
C ALA A 388 -26.18 -23.96 -30.62
N THR A 389 -27.29 -24.71 -30.63
CA THR A 389 -28.62 -24.14 -30.89
C THR A 389 -29.44 -23.95 -29.63
N ALA A 390 -29.42 -24.89 -28.69
CA ALA A 390 -30.17 -24.84 -27.45
C ALA A 390 -29.48 -25.60 -26.30
N THR A 391 -29.82 -25.24 -25.07
CA THR A 391 -29.48 -25.97 -23.84
C THR A 391 -30.27 -27.28 -23.72
N SER A 392 -29.94 -28.10 -22.72
CA SER A 392 -30.63 -29.39 -22.46
C SER A 392 -32.13 -29.24 -22.16
N ASP A 393 -32.57 -28.07 -21.68
CA ASP A 393 -33.97 -27.72 -21.41
C ASP A 393 -34.68 -26.98 -22.56
N GLY A 394 -34.01 -26.82 -23.71
CA GLY A 394 -34.57 -26.20 -24.91
C GLY A 394 -34.43 -24.68 -24.98
N THR A 395 -33.77 -24.04 -24.02
CA THR A 395 -33.49 -22.60 -24.07
C THR A 395 -32.53 -22.27 -25.22
N SER A 396 -32.90 -21.32 -26.07
CA SER A 396 -32.10 -20.94 -27.24
C SER A 396 -30.75 -20.33 -26.87
N LEU A 397 -29.69 -20.78 -27.57
CA LEU A 397 -28.32 -20.28 -27.45
C LEU A 397 -27.84 -19.53 -28.70
N VAL A 398 -28.69 -19.42 -29.74
CA VAL A 398 -28.31 -18.90 -31.06
C VAL A 398 -27.67 -17.51 -31.00
N SER A 399 -28.21 -16.60 -30.19
CA SER A 399 -27.65 -15.24 -30.06
C SER A 399 -26.30 -15.16 -29.33
N LYS A 400 -25.85 -16.26 -28.72
CA LYS A 400 -24.61 -16.35 -27.97
C LYS A 400 -23.54 -17.21 -28.66
N GLN A 401 -23.80 -17.66 -29.89
CA GLN A 401 -22.84 -18.46 -30.65
C GLN A 401 -21.52 -17.69 -30.83
N GLY A 402 -20.40 -18.34 -30.52
CA GLY A 402 -19.08 -17.73 -30.53
C GLY A 402 -18.71 -16.94 -29.27
N TRP A 403 -19.65 -16.71 -28.34
CA TRP A 403 -19.35 -16.00 -27.09
C TRP A 403 -18.39 -16.80 -26.21
N ILE A 404 -17.55 -16.06 -25.49
CA ILE A 404 -16.65 -16.61 -24.48
C ILE A 404 -17.30 -16.44 -23.10
N GLY A 405 -17.19 -17.43 -22.23
CA GLY A 405 -17.74 -17.36 -20.89
C GLY A 405 -16.87 -18.11 -19.89
N THR A 406 -17.16 -17.94 -18.61
CA THR A 406 -16.50 -18.67 -17.51
C THR A 406 -17.45 -19.73 -16.97
N VAL A 407 -16.97 -20.96 -16.81
CA VAL A 407 -17.73 -22.02 -16.16
C VAL A 407 -17.92 -21.68 -14.69
N VAL A 408 -19.16 -21.58 -14.23
CA VAL A 408 -19.50 -21.34 -12.81
C VAL A 408 -20.11 -22.56 -12.13
N GLN A 409 -20.63 -23.52 -12.90
CA GLN A 409 -21.10 -24.79 -12.36
C GLN A 409 -20.95 -25.90 -13.41
N VAL A 410 -20.61 -27.10 -12.95
CA VAL A 410 -20.68 -28.35 -13.72
C VAL A 410 -21.68 -29.28 -13.04
N ALA A 411 -22.58 -29.90 -13.80
CA ALA A 411 -23.54 -30.87 -13.29
C ALA A 411 -23.59 -32.11 -14.17
N VAL A 412 -23.83 -33.27 -13.55
CA VAL A 412 -24.02 -34.54 -14.26
C VAL A 412 -25.42 -34.58 -14.87
N LEU A 413 -25.54 -35.06 -16.10
CA LEU A 413 -26.80 -35.19 -16.83
C LEU A 413 -27.11 -36.68 -17.06
N ALA A 414 -28.12 -37.19 -16.36
CA ALA A 414 -28.40 -38.64 -16.29
C ALA A 414 -28.94 -39.28 -17.59
N GLN A 415 -29.42 -38.51 -18.58
CA GLN A 415 -30.18 -39.05 -19.73
C GLN A 415 -29.91 -38.36 -21.09
N SER A 416 -28.66 -37.99 -21.41
CA SER A 416 -28.39 -37.31 -22.70
C SER A 416 -27.14 -37.79 -23.44
N THR A 417 -27.01 -37.38 -24.71
CA THR A 417 -25.81 -37.58 -25.55
C THR A 417 -24.56 -36.90 -24.98
N SER A 418 -24.74 -35.87 -24.13
CA SER A 418 -23.70 -35.28 -23.29
C SER A 418 -23.87 -35.72 -21.84
N LYS A 419 -22.78 -36.17 -21.22
CA LYS A 419 -22.75 -36.62 -19.81
C LYS A 419 -22.79 -35.47 -18.80
N TYR A 420 -22.36 -34.28 -19.22
CA TYR A 420 -22.25 -33.09 -18.37
C TYR A 420 -22.94 -31.90 -19.00
N GLN A 421 -23.44 -31.03 -18.14
CA GLN A 421 -23.97 -29.73 -18.49
C GLN A 421 -23.38 -28.65 -17.58
N TYR A 422 -23.41 -27.42 -18.08
CA TYR A 422 -22.65 -26.31 -17.52
C TYR A 422 -23.55 -25.10 -17.28
N THR A 423 -23.26 -24.38 -16.21
CA THR A 423 -23.67 -22.98 -16.09
C THR A 423 -22.50 -22.10 -16.48
N ILE A 424 -22.72 -21.21 -17.44
CA ILE A 424 -21.71 -20.31 -17.99
C ILE A 424 -22.11 -18.86 -17.67
N ASP A 425 -21.17 -18.11 -17.11
CA ASP A 425 -21.24 -16.65 -16.99
C ASP A 425 -20.58 -16.02 -18.22
N TRP A 426 -21.32 -15.20 -18.95
CA TRP A 426 -20.85 -14.56 -20.18
C TRP A 426 -20.12 -13.24 -19.94
N GLY A 427 -19.87 -12.85 -18.69
CA GLY A 427 -19.08 -11.68 -18.31
C GLY A 427 -19.79 -10.33 -18.45
N ASN A 428 -20.91 -10.29 -19.19
CA ASN A 428 -21.76 -9.10 -19.37
C ASN A 428 -22.97 -9.08 -18.41
N GLY A 429 -22.88 -9.80 -17.29
CA GLY A 429 -23.96 -9.95 -16.31
C GLY A 429 -25.05 -10.96 -16.69
N THR A 430 -24.94 -11.63 -17.84
CA THR A 430 -25.86 -12.71 -18.23
C THR A 430 -25.25 -14.08 -17.99
N THR A 431 -26.09 -15.05 -17.64
CA THR A 431 -25.71 -16.45 -17.49
C THR A 431 -26.56 -17.36 -18.38
N SER A 432 -26.02 -18.52 -18.72
CA SER A 432 -26.77 -19.62 -19.32
C SER A 432 -26.55 -20.88 -18.50
N THR A 433 -27.62 -21.47 -18.00
CA THR A 433 -27.61 -22.79 -17.34
C THR A 433 -27.79 -23.89 -18.37
N ASN A 434 -27.49 -25.14 -17.99
CA ASN A 434 -27.83 -26.32 -18.78
C ASN A 434 -27.18 -26.38 -20.19
N VAL A 435 -26.05 -25.70 -20.37
CA VAL A 435 -25.27 -25.73 -21.62
C VAL A 435 -24.58 -27.09 -21.74
N LEU A 436 -24.78 -27.79 -22.86
CA LEU A 436 -24.25 -29.14 -23.05
C LEU A 436 -22.73 -29.13 -23.29
N GLU A 437 -22.01 -30.13 -22.76
CA GLU A 437 -20.55 -30.24 -22.96
C GLU A 437 -20.13 -30.22 -24.43
N GLN A 438 -20.89 -30.92 -25.28
CA GLN A 438 -20.61 -31.02 -26.71
C GLN A 438 -20.69 -29.67 -27.44
N ASP A 439 -21.34 -28.66 -26.86
CA ASP A 439 -21.51 -27.32 -27.43
C ASP A 439 -20.41 -26.33 -27.00
N LEU A 440 -19.50 -26.77 -26.12
CA LEU A 440 -18.39 -25.98 -25.61
C LEU A 440 -17.06 -26.38 -26.26
N ALA A 441 -16.19 -25.40 -26.43
CA ALA A 441 -14.83 -25.56 -26.90
C ALA A 441 -13.86 -24.73 -26.05
N LYS A 442 -12.55 -24.99 -26.20
CA LYS A 442 -11.52 -24.09 -25.67
C LYS A 442 -11.69 -22.71 -26.31
N PRO A 443 -11.60 -21.62 -25.53
CA PRO A 443 -11.84 -20.29 -26.04
C PRO A 443 -10.69 -19.81 -26.92
N VAL A 444 -11.02 -18.94 -27.88
CA VAL A 444 -10.01 -18.12 -28.56
C VAL A 444 -9.37 -17.22 -27.50
N ALA A 445 -8.04 -17.22 -27.42
CA ALA A 445 -7.32 -16.40 -26.46
C ALA A 445 -7.50 -14.91 -26.75
N SER A 446 -7.45 -14.10 -25.68
CA SER A 446 -7.41 -12.65 -25.79
C SER A 446 -6.24 -12.21 -26.66
N VAL A 447 -6.46 -11.20 -27.49
CA VAL A 447 -5.46 -10.68 -28.45
C VAL A 447 -4.26 -10.11 -27.71
N TYR A 448 -4.51 -9.42 -26.61
CA TYR A 448 -3.49 -8.76 -25.81
C TYR A 448 -3.30 -9.44 -24.46
N LYS A 449 -2.07 -9.40 -23.94
CA LYS A 449 -1.68 -10.05 -22.68
C LYS A 449 -1.45 -9.04 -21.56
N VAL A 450 -1.62 -9.47 -20.31
CA VAL A 450 -1.23 -8.68 -19.13
C VAL A 450 0.26 -8.34 -19.21
N GLY A 451 0.60 -7.08 -18.94
CA GLY A 451 1.94 -6.51 -19.07
C GLY A 451 2.27 -6.01 -20.48
N GLN A 452 1.44 -6.30 -21.49
CA GLN A 452 1.64 -5.77 -22.84
C GLN A 452 1.26 -4.29 -22.91
N THR A 453 2.05 -3.50 -23.64
CA THR A 453 1.71 -2.14 -24.01
C THR A 453 0.75 -2.12 -25.19
N VAL A 454 -0.30 -1.33 -25.10
CA VAL A 454 -1.36 -1.15 -26.10
C VAL A 454 -1.63 0.33 -26.33
N GLN A 455 -2.30 0.65 -27.42
CA GLN A 455 -2.76 2.00 -27.71
C GLN A 455 -4.28 2.01 -27.90
N ILE A 456 -4.94 3.04 -27.35
CA ILE A 456 -6.36 3.27 -27.59
C ILE A 456 -6.55 3.73 -29.04
N LYS A 457 -7.40 3.03 -29.79
CA LYS A 457 -7.69 3.38 -31.18
C LYS A 457 -8.33 4.76 -31.29
N ASN A 458 -8.05 5.47 -32.39
CA ASN A 458 -8.71 6.74 -32.69
C ASN A 458 -10.24 6.61 -32.93
N SER A 459 -10.73 5.41 -33.20
CA SER A 459 -12.17 5.11 -33.33
C SER A 459 -12.85 4.76 -32.00
N ALA A 460 -12.10 4.66 -30.89
CA ALA A 460 -12.65 4.27 -29.60
C ALA A 460 -13.62 5.32 -29.06
N ASN A 461 -14.74 4.89 -28.48
CA ASN A 461 -15.80 5.80 -28.02
C ASN A 461 -16.10 5.62 -26.54
N ILE A 462 -16.49 4.42 -26.13
CA ILE A 462 -16.94 4.14 -24.76
C ILE A 462 -16.33 2.83 -24.26
N GLU A 463 -16.08 2.78 -22.96
CA GLU A 463 -15.80 1.54 -22.23
C GLU A 463 -17.09 0.70 -22.07
N SER A 464 -16.95 -0.57 -21.70
CA SER A 464 -18.10 -1.48 -21.56
C SER A 464 -19.10 -1.03 -20.48
N ASN A 465 -18.60 -0.30 -19.47
CA ASN A 465 -19.39 0.30 -18.39
C ASN A 465 -19.98 1.68 -18.75
N GLY A 466 -19.81 2.14 -20.00
CA GLY A 466 -20.37 3.38 -20.53
C GLY A 466 -19.53 4.64 -20.30
N TYR A 467 -18.35 4.54 -19.66
CA TYR A 467 -17.46 5.70 -19.51
C TYR A 467 -16.85 6.12 -20.85
N ASP A 468 -16.70 7.42 -21.06
CA ASP A 468 -16.14 7.98 -22.29
C ASP A 468 -14.64 7.68 -22.41
N LEU A 469 -14.26 7.10 -23.55
CA LEU A 469 -12.88 6.76 -23.91
C LEU A 469 -12.31 7.72 -24.96
N SER A 470 -13.11 8.64 -25.49
CA SER A 470 -12.73 9.50 -26.61
C SER A 470 -11.54 10.43 -26.31
N ASN A 471 -11.44 10.95 -25.08
CA ASN A 471 -10.32 11.80 -24.65
C ASN A 471 -8.98 11.05 -24.50
N ARG A 472 -9.00 9.72 -24.62
CA ARG A 472 -7.83 8.84 -24.45
C ARG A 472 -7.39 8.23 -25.78
N ARG A 473 -8.02 8.60 -26.89
CA ARG A 473 -7.63 8.17 -28.24
C ARG A 473 -6.15 8.46 -28.50
N GLY A 474 -5.43 7.46 -29.00
CA GLY A 474 -4.00 7.54 -29.26
C GLY A 474 -3.11 7.39 -28.02
N TRP A 475 -3.66 7.35 -26.81
CA TRP A 475 -2.86 7.13 -25.60
C TRP A 475 -2.32 5.71 -25.57
N ILE A 476 -1.10 5.57 -25.05
CA ILE A 476 -0.44 4.29 -24.86
C ILE A 476 -0.56 3.89 -23.41
N GLY A 477 -0.89 2.62 -23.13
CA GLY A 477 -1.04 2.12 -21.78
C GLY A 477 -0.52 0.70 -21.65
N THR A 478 -0.38 0.24 -20.41
CA THR A 478 -0.01 -1.15 -20.09
C THR A 478 -1.24 -1.89 -19.58
N ILE A 479 -1.48 -3.09 -20.11
CA ILE A 479 -2.58 -3.94 -19.62
C ILE A 479 -2.24 -4.47 -18.23
N LYS A 480 -3.15 -4.26 -17.29
CA LYS A 480 -3.04 -4.74 -15.90
C LYS A 480 -3.88 -5.97 -15.62
N SER A 481 -5.01 -6.12 -16.30
CA SER A 481 -5.85 -7.31 -16.24
C SER A 481 -6.70 -7.45 -17.50
N THR A 482 -7.25 -8.64 -17.69
CA THR A 482 -8.21 -8.96 -18.75
C THR A 482 -9.39 -9.71 -18.14
N ALA A 483 -10.59 -9.45 -18.65
CA ALA A 483 -11.81 -10.12 -18.25
C ALA A 483 -12.65 -10.49 -19.49
N VAL A 484 -13.48 -11.51 -19.36
CA VAL A 484 -14.48 -11.86 -20.39
C VAL A 484 -15.54 -10.78 -20.40
N MET A 485 -15.85 -10.24 -21.58
CA MET A 485 -16.92 -9.26 -21.77
C MET A 485 -17.46 -9.39 -23.20
N ASN A 486 -18.61 -10.04 -23.35
CA ASN A 486 -19.28 -10.11 -24.65
C ASN A 486 -20.11 -8.84 -24.88
N MET A 487 -19.53 -7.90 -25.61
CA MET A 487 -20.16 -6.63 -25.94
C MET A 487 -19.70 -6.14 -27.32
N TYR A 488 -20.66 -5.73 -28.14
CA TYR A 488 -20.43 -5.37 -29.54
C TYR A 488 -19.68 -6.48 -30.29
N GLY A 489 -18.50 -6.21 -30.85
CA GLY A 489 -17.65 -7.18 -31.53
C GLY A 489 -16.53 -7.76 -30.65
N SER A 490 -16.54 -7.51 -29.34
CA SER A 490 -15.50 -7.95 -28.40
C SER A 490 -15.97 -9.09 -27.52
N HIS A 491 -15.02 -9.96 -27.13
CA HIS A 491 -15.22 -11.02 -26.14
C HIS A 491 -14.40 -10.81 -24.87
N TYR A 492 -13.51 -9.81 -24.89
CA TYR A 492 -12.64 -9.44 -23.79
C TYR A 492 -12.67 -7.93 -23.56
N GLU A 493 -12.48 -7.56 -22.30
CA GLU A 493 -12.16 -6.20 -21.88
C GLU A 493 -10.87 -6.18 -21.06
N TYR A 494 -10.30 -4.99 -20.93
CA TYR A 494 -8.98 -4.76 -20.35
C TYR A 494 -8.97 -3.57 -19.40
N TYR A 495 -8.26 -3.75 -18.29
CA TYR A 495 -7.78 -2.63 -17.48
C TYR A 495 -6.44 -2.15 -18.07
N VAL A 496 -6.42 -0.90 -18.53
CA VAL A 496 -5.27 -0.20 -19.10
C VAL A 496 -4.83 0.96 -18.19
N ASP A 497 -3.55 0.96 -17.81
CA ASP A 497 -2.89 2.02 -17.04
C ASP A 497 -1.98 2.85 -17.96
N TYR A 498 -2.15 4.18 -17.92
CA TYR A 498 -1.47 5.12 -18.82
C TYR A 498 -0.18 5.73 -18.24
N GLY A 499 0.25 5.29 -17.05
CA GLY A 499 1.53 5.66 -16.40
C GLY A 499 1.52 7.00 -15.67
N ASN A 500 0.58 7.89 -15.98
CA ASN A 500 0.42 9.22 -15.36
C ASN A 500 -0.61 9.24 -14.21
N GLY A 501 -0.98 8.07 -13.68
CA GLY A 501 -2.03 7.91 -12.66
C GLY A 501 -3.45 7.81 -13.22
N VAL A 502 -3.68 8.02 -14.52
CA VAL A 502 -4.98 7.80 -15.16
C VAL A 502 -5.11 6.35 -15.61
N GLN A 503 -6.33 5.80 -15.50
CA GLN A 503 -6.64 4.40 -15.77
C GLN A 503 -7.99 4.25 -16.48
N SER A 504 -8.09 3.31 -17.42
CA SER A 504 -9.34 2.82 -18.01
C SER A 504 -9.56 1.38 -17.57
N MET A 505 -10.68 1.07 -16.92
CA MET A 505 -10.86 -0.23 -16.28
C MET A 505 -11.56 -1.25 -17.20
N HIS A 506 -12.27 -0.79 -18.23
CA HIS A 506 -13.20 -1.60 -19.03
C HIS A 506 -13.05 -1.35 -20.54
N VAL A 507 -11.81 -1.26 -21.04
CA VAL A 507 -11.55 -1.06 -22.47
C VAL A 507 -11.85 -2.33 -23.25
N LEU A 508 -12.76 -2.27 -24.22
CA LEU A 508 -13.08 -3.42 -25.07
C LEU A 508 -11.92 -3.76 -26.01
N GLU A 509 -11.73 -5.05 -26.29
CA GLU A 509 -10.65 -5.53 -27.17
C GLU A 509 -10.62 -4.86 -28.55
N GLN A 510 -11.79 -4.60 -29.12
CA GLN A 510 -11.93 -3.93 -30.42
C GLN A 510 -11.37 -2.50 -30.43
N ASP A 511 -11.26 -1.85 -29.27
CA ASP A 511 -10.82 -0.46 -29.12
C ASP A 511 -9.31 -0.34 -28.85
N LEU A 512 -8.59 -1.46 -28.83
CA LEU A 512 -7.15 -1.53 -28.65
C LEU A 512 -6.42 -1.90 -29.94
N GLN A 513 -5.25 -1.29 -30.14
CA GLN A 513 -4.29 -1.64 -31.19
C GLN A 513 -2.87 -1.74 -30.64
N ASN A 514 -1.96 -2.32 -31.42
CA ASN A 514 -0.54 -2.27 -31.11
C ASN A 514 -0.05 -0.80 -31.11
N PRO A 515 0.74 -0.38 -30.12
CA PRO A 515 1.17 1.00 -29.98
C PRO A 515 2.25 1.34 -31.00
N SER A 516 2.39 2.63 -31.29
CA SER A 516 3.61 3.17 -31.92
C SER A 516 4.81 2.87 -31.03
N SER A 517 5.91 2.41 -31.61
CA SER A 517 7.14 2.14 -30.85
C SER A 517 7.70 3.42 -30.23
N PRO A 518 8.34 3.34 -29.06
CA PRO A 518 9.12 4.46 -28.51
C PRO A 518 10.13 4.95 -29.55
N THR A 519 10.30 6.27 -29.63
CA THR A 519 11.21 6.90 -30.59
C THR A 519 12.66 6.49 -30.34
N TYR A 520 13.03 6.30 -29.07
CA TYR A 520 14.38 5.96 -28.67
C TYR A 520 14.47 4.61 -27.98
N LYS A 521 15.59 3.91 -28.14
CA LYS A 521 15.78 2.55 -27.61
C LYS A 521 16.69 2.54 -26.38
N VAL A 522 16.50 1.57 -25.50
CA VAL A 522 17.45 1.29 -24.42
C VAL A 522 18.84 1.02 -25.00
N GLY A 523 19.86 1.64 -24.41
CA GLY A 523 21.24 1.64 -24.90
C GLY A 523 21.57 2.73 -25.93
N GLN A 524 20.58 3.48 -26.42
CA GLN A 524 20.82 4.58 -27.36
C GLN A 524 21.32 5.82 -26.64
N THR A 525 22.30 6.51 -27.23
CA THR A 525 22.72 7.85 -26.80
C THR A 525 21.76 8.91 -27.35
N VAL A 526 21.26 9.76 -26.46
CA VAL A 526 20.31 10.84 -26.74
C VAL A 526 20.81 12.14 -26.14
N GLN A 527 20.26 13.26 -26.61
CA GLN A 527 20.55 14.60 -26.10
C GLN A 527 19.30 15.19 -25.47
N ILE A 528 19.45 15.83 -24.31
CA ILE A 528 18.41 16.67 -23.72
C ILE A 528 18.27 17.93 -24.59
N LYS A 529 17.07 18.19 -25.10
CA LYS A 529 16.81 19.38 -25.92
C LYS A 529 17.04 20.66 -25.11
N ASN A 530 17.47 21.71 -25.81
CA ASN A 530 17.60 23.04 -25.21
C ASN A 530 16.26 23.65 -24.74
N SER A 531 15.13 23.12 -25.22
CA SER A 531 13.79 23.52 -24.79
C SER A 531 13.27 22.76 -23.56
N ALA A 532 14.00 21.75 -23.08
CA ALA A 532 13.56 20.90 -21.97
C ALA A 532 13.48 21.69 -20.67
N ASN A 533 12.43 21.48 -19.88
CA ASN A 533 12.18 22.25 -18.65
C ASN A 533 12.11 21.36 -17.43
N ILE A 534 11.20 20.39 -17.42
CA ILE A 534 10.91 19.54 -16.27
C ILE A 534 10.78 18.08 -16.69
N GLU A 535 11.18 17.19 -15.81
CA GLU A 535 10.85 15.77 -15.87
C GLU A 535 9.36 15.53 -15.53
N SER A 536 8.83 14.34 -15.84
CA SER A 536 7.41 14.02 -15.59
C SER A 536 7.03 14.06 -14.10
N ASN A 537 8.01 13.86 -13.21
CA ASN A 537 7.88 13.95 -11.76
C ASN A 537 8.12 15.36 -11.19
N GLY A 538 8.29 16.36 -12.05
CA GLY A 538 8.45 17.77 -11.68
C GLY A 538 9.87 18.24 -11.36
N TYR A 539 10.88 17.36 -11.44
CA TYR A 539 12.28 17.77 -11.24
C TYR A 539 12.78 18.63 -12.41
N ASP A 540 13.61 19.63 -12.09
CA ASP A 540 14.16 20.56 -13.08
C ASP A 540 15.19 19.87 -13.99
N LEU A 541 14.96 19.98 -15.30
CA LEU A 541 15.82 19.45 -16.35
C LEU A 541 16.63 20.55 -17.04
N SER A 542 16.43 21.82 -16.68
CA SER A 542 17.02 22.97 -17.38
C SER A 542 18.56 23.00 -17.31
N ASN A 543 19.13 22.58 -16.18
CA ASN A 543 20.59 22.50 -15.98
C ASN A 543 21.26 21.34 -16.74
N ARG A 544 20.48 20.56 -17.50
CA ARG A 544 20.94 19.43 -18.32
C ARG A 544 20.68 19.66 -19.81
N ARG A 545 20.17 20.83 -20.19
CA ARG A 545 19.96 21.20 -21.60
C ARG A 545 21.23 21.04 -22.41
N GLY A 546 21.12 20.35 -23.53
CA GLY A 546 22.23 20.06 -24.43
C GLY A 546 23.12 18.89 -23.99
N TRP A 547 22.95 18.35 -22.79
CA TRP A 547 23.73 17.18 -22.35
C TRP A 547 23.33 15.94 -23.13
N ILE A 548 24.31 15.07 -23.39
CA ILE A 548 24.08 13.76 -23.96
C ILE A 548 24.14 12.68 -22.88
N GLY A 549 23.36 11.62 -23.04
CA GLY A 549 23.35 10.50 -22.11
C GLY A 549 22.82 9.24 -22.77
N THR A 550 22.94 8.11 -22.08
CA THR A 550 22.49 6.79 -22.58
C THR A 550 21.18 6.43 -21.92
N ILE A 551 20.20 5.99 -22.72
CA ILE A 551 18.93 5.48 -22.21
C ILE A 551 19.15 4.15 -21.50
N LYS A 552 18.71 4.04 -20.26
CA LYS A 552 18.79 2.82 -19.44
C LYS A 552 17.47 2.08 -19.35
N SER A 553 16.35 2.79 -19.36
CA SER A 553 15.01 2.19 -19.38
C SER A 553 14.01 3.14 -20.03
N THR A 554 12.87 2.57 -20.43
CA THR A 554 11.72 3.30 -20.96
C THR A 554 10.47 2.84 -20.22
N ALA A 555 9.54 3.76 -19.99
CA ALA A 555 8.24 3.50 -19.38
C ALA A 555 7.15 4.26 -20.12
N VAL A 556 5.91 3.76 -20.05
CA VAL A 556 4.73 4.46 -20.58
C VAL A 556 4.45 5.67 -19.68
N MET A 557 4.27 6.84 -20.29
CA MET A 557 3.94 8.08 -19.58
C MET A 557 3.23 9.04 -20.54
N ASN A 558 1.90 9.20 -20.38
CA ASN A 558 1.13 10.14 -21.19
C ASN A 558 1.16 11.54 -20.56
N MET A 559 2.05 12.41 -21.01
CA MET A 559 2.21 13.75 -20.44
C MET A 559 2.71 14.75 -21.47
N TYR A 560 2.11 15.94 -21.51
CA TYR A 560 2.49 17.08 -22.36
C TYR A 560 2.64 16.77 -23.87
N GLY A 561 2.10 15.66 -24.36
CA GLY A 561 2.22 15.20 -25.76
C GLY A 561 3.18 14.02 -25.97
N SER A 562 3.90 13.59 -24.93
CA SER A 562 4.67 12.35 -24.93
C SER A 562 3.82 11.16 -24.50
N HIS A 563 4.19 9.97 -24.97
CA HIS A 563 3.62 8.69 -24.53
C HIS A 563 4.61 7.80 -23.76
N TYR A 564 5.87 8.23 -23.73
CA TYR A 564 6.97 7.53 -23.08
C TYR A 564 7.83 8.50 -22.28
N GLU A 565 8.41 7.97 -21.20
CA GLU A 565 9.49 8.59 -20.46
C GLU A 565 10.71 7.66 -20.40
N TYR A 566 11.86 8.24 -20.10
CA TYR A 566 13.15 7.60 -20.17
C TYR A 566 14.02 7.92 -18.96
N TYR A 567 14.73 6.90 -18.50
CA TYR A 567 15.89 7.07 -17.63
C TYR A 567 17.13 7.28 -18.51
N VAL A 568 17.75 8.45 -18.36
CA VAL A 568 18.99 8.86 -19.04
C VAL A 568 20.13 8.96 -18.04
N ASP A 569 21.23 8.24 -18.32
CA ASP A 569 22.48 8.27 -17.57
C ASP A 569 23.54 9.07 -18.34
N TYR A 570 24.14 10.06 -17.70
CA TYR A 570 25.10 10.99 -18.31
C TYR A 570 26.56 10.53 -18.17
N GLY A 571 26.84 9.33 -17.64
CA GLY A 571 28.18 8.72 -17.63
C GLY A 571 29.05 9.07 -16.41
N ASN A 572 28.81 10.24 -15.79
CA ASN A 572 29.56 10.74 -14.63
C ASN A 572 28.84 10.52 -13.27
N GLY A 573 27.89 9.58 -13.23
CA GLY A 573 27.06 9.29 -12.05
C GLY A 573 25.84 10.21 -11.88
N ILE A 574 25.69 11.24 -12.72
CA ILE A 574 24.47 12.05 -12.78
C ILE A 574 23.43 11.35 -13.66
N GLN A 575 22.17 11.43 -13.27
CA GLN A 575 21.05 10.81 -13.97
C GLN A 575 19.79 11.68 -13.95
N SER A 576 18.95 11.45 -14.96
CA SER A 576 17.56 11.93 -15.03
C SER A 576 16.65 10.73 -15.25
N MET A 577 15.67 10.54 -14.37
CA MET A 577 14.94 9.27 -14.29
C MET A 577 13.64 9.29 -15.11
N HIS A 578 13.09 10.47 -15.37
CA HIS A 578 11.74 10.66 -15.91
C HIS A 578 11.71 11.68 -17.07
N VAL A 579 12.67 11.57 -17.99
CA VAL A 579 12.75 12.47 -19.15
C VAL A 579 11.68 12.10 -20.17
N LEU A 580 10.79 13.04 -20.50
CA LEU A 580 9.74 12.83 -21.49
C LEU A 580 10.31 12.70 -22.91
N GLU A 581 9.71 11.85 -23.74
CA GLU A 581 10.16 11.60 -25.11
C GLU A 581 10.35 12.89 -25.94
N GLN A 582 9.43 13.84 -25.78
CA GLN A 582 9.48 15.12 -26.48
C GLN A 582 10.71 15.96 -26.14
N ASP A 583 11.33 15.75 -24.97
CA ASP A 583 12.48 16.52 -24.49
C ASP A 583 13.82 15.89 -24.91
N LEU A 584 13.77 14.77 -25.64
CA LEU A 584 14.93 14.11 -26.21
C LEU A 584 15.10 14.42 -27.69
N ALA A 585 16.36 14.53 -28.11
CA ALA A 585 16.81 14.61 -29.49
C ALA A 585 17.90 13.56 -29.76
N LYS A 586 18.20 13.36 -31.05
CA LYS A 586 19.37 12.55 -31.45
C LYS A 586 20.66 13.22 -30.96
N ALA A 587 21.51 12.46 -30.27
CA ALA A 587 22.79 12.97 -29.78
C ALA A 587 23.78 13.28 -30.90
N ALA A 588 24.66 14.26 -30.63
CA ALA A 588 25.88 14.47 -31.41
C ALA A 588 26.77 13.22 -31.31
N THR A 589 27.36 12.81 -32.44
CA THR A 589 28.34 11.73 -32.47
C THR A 589 29.70 12.23 -32.02
N PRO A 590 30.56 11.37 -31.46
CA PRO A 590 31.95 11.72 -31.16
C PRO A 590 32.64 12.29 -32.41
N LYS A 591 33.34 13.41 -32.24
CA LYS A 591 34.08 14.07 -33.32
C LYS A 591 35.28 13.25 -33.81
N PHE A 592 35.88 12.45 -32.93
CA PHE A 592 37.06 11.65 -33.24
C PHE A 592 36.77 10.15 -33.08
N ASN A 593 37.27 9.34 -34.02
CA ASN A 593 37.08 7.90 -34.00
C ASN A 593 38.19 7.18 -33.22
N ILE A 594 37.89 6.01 -32.66
CA ILE A 594 38.90 5.12 -32.11
C ILE A 594 39.91 4.75 -33.21
N GLY A 595 41.21 4.85 -32.91
CA GLY A 595 42.31 4.66 -33.85
C GLY A 595 42.69 5.91 -34.64
N GLN A 596 41.96 7.02 -34.51
CA GLN A 596 42.29 8.27 -35.18
C GLN A 596 43.49 8.95 -34.53
N SER A 597 44.37 9.50 -35.36
CA SER A 597 45.45 10.38 -34.93
C SER A 597 44.92 11.80 -34.66
N VAL A 598 45.19 12.29 -33.47
CA VAL A 598 44.76 13.60 -32.95
C VAL A 598 45.94 14.33 -32.35
N GLN A 599 45.78 15.63 -32.17
CA GLN A 599 46.75 16.49 -31.50
C GLN A 599 46.09 17.28 -30.38
N ILE A 600 46.75 17.39 -29.23
CA ILE A 600 46.32 18.30 -28.16
C ILE A 600 46.48 19.73 -28.64
N THR A 601 45.41 20.52 -28.56
CA THR A 601 45.40 21.92 -28.99
C THR A 601 46.31 22.78 -28.12
N ASN A 602 46.83 23.88 -28.68
CA ASN A 602 47.69 24.81 -27.93
C ASN A 602 46.95 25.59 -26.83
N SER A 603 45.62 25.56 -26.83
CA SER A 603 44.76 26.17 -25.81
C SER A 603 44.43 25.24 -24.64
N ALA A 604 44.71 23.93 -24.73
CA ALA A 604 44.31 22.95 -23.73
C ALA A 604 44.93 23.25 -22.36
N ILE A 605 44.13 23.29 -21.29
CA ILE A 605 44.61 23.63 -19.94
C ILE A 605 44.69 22.38 -19.06
N SER A 606 43.58 21.66 -18.95
CA SER A 606 43.46 20.49 -18.09
C SER A 606 42.49 19.46 -18.67
N GLU A 607 42.69 18.20 -18.31
CA GLU A 607 41.72 17.11 -18.47
C GLU A 607 40.45 17.39 -17.64
N ALA A 608 39.37 16.66 -17.94
CA ALA A 608 38.09 16.78 -17.22
C ALA A 608 38.22 16.52 -15.71
N ASN A 609 39.14 15.62 -15.33
CA ASN A 609 39.47 15.27 -13.95
C ASN A 609 40.50 16.23 -13.29
N GLY A 610 40.87 17.33 -13.95
CA GLY A 610 41.74 18.37 -13.41
C GLY A 610 43.25 18.16 -13.60
N TYR A 611 43.69 17.06 -14.23
CA TYR A 611 45.11 16.86 -14.55
C TYR A 611 45.59 17.84 -15.64
N ASN A 612 46.82 18.33 -15.52
CA ASN A 612 47.33 19.40 -16.40
C ASN A 612 47.68 18.88 -17.80
N LEU A 613 47.13 19.50 -18.85
CA LEU A 613 47.41 19.19 -20.27
C LEU A 613 48.42 20.12 -20.92
N THR A 614 48.90 21.15 -20.21
CA THR A 614 49.75 22.20 -20.77
C THR A 614 51.08 21.67 -21.32
N ASN A 615 51.65 20.64 -20.69
CA ASN A 615 52.91 20.03 -21.13
C ASN A 615 52.74 19.15 -22.38
N HIS A 616 51.50 18.73 -22.67
CA HIS A 616 51.15 17.87 -23.80
C HIS A 616 50.59 18.67 -24.99
N ARG A 617 50.52 20.00 -24.90
CA ARG A 617 50.12 20.87 -26.01
C ARG A 617 50.98 20.59 -27.25
N GLY A 618 50.32 20.37 -28.38
CA GLY A 618 51.00 20.06 -29.64
C GLY A 618 51.41 18.59 -29.81
N TRP A 619 51.28 17.76 -28.78
CA TRP A 619 51.60 16.34 -28.88
C TRP A 619 50.56 15.62 -29.73
N GLN A 620 51.02 14.68 -30.55
CA GLN A 620 50.19 13.84 -31.41
C GLN A 620 50.05 12.44 -30.78
N GLY A 621 48.82 11.96 -30.70
CA GLY A 621 48.50 10.66 -30.12
C GLY A 621 47.33 9.98 -30.85
N ILE A 622 47.05 8.74 -30.46
CA ILE A 622 45.98 7.91 -31.03
C ILE A 622 44.86 7.77 -30.01
N ILE A 623 43.61 7.99 -30.44
CA ILE A 623 42.42 7.73 -29.63
C ILE A 623 42.26 6.22 -29.39
N LYS A 624 42.14 5.78 -28.13
CA LYS A 624 41.82 4.36 -27.82
C LYS A 624 40.39 4.11 -27.38
N SER A 625 39.78 5.10 -26.73
CA SER A 625 38.39 5.04 -26.30
C SER A 625 37.86 6.45 -26.08
N TYR A 626 36.54 6.56 -25.97
CA TYR A 626 35.86 7.78 -25.56
C TYR A 626 34.71 7.43 -24.61
N ALA A 627 34.33 8.39 -23.78
CA ALA A 627 33.21 8.30 -22.85
C ALA A 627 32.39 9.61 -22.87
N ILE A 628 31.16 9.54 -22.37
CA ILE A 628 30.31 10.73 -22.19
C ILE A 628 30.75 11.44 -20.89
N GLU A 629 30.93 12.76 -20.95
CA GLU A 629 31.30 13.56 -19.78
C GLU A 629 30.51 14.88 -19.64
N ASN A 630 30.06 15.49 -20.73
CA ASN A 630 29.32 16.76 -20.74
C ASN A 630 30.01 17.91 -19.96
N ALA A 631 31.30 18.12 -20.19
CA ALA A 631 32.08 19.17 -19.53
C ALA A 631 32.51 20.28 -20.50
N ALA A 632 32.46 21.52 -20.00
CA ALA A 632 32.74 22.73 -20.77
C ALA A 632 31.89 22.79 -22.06
N SER A 633 32.51 22.84 -23.24
CA SER A 633 31.82 22.80 -24.54
C SER A 633 31.84 21.41 -25.20
N SER A 634 32.29 20.38 -24.48
CA SER A 634 32.50 19.03 -25.00
C SER A 634 31.45 18.05 -24.49
N HIS A 635 30.98 17.18 -25.39
CA HIS A 635 30.09 16.08 -25.03
C HIS A 635 30.86 14.81 -24.63
N TYR A 636 32.05 14.64 -25.21
CA TYR A 636 32.88 13.46 -25.04
C TYR A 636 34.25 13.82 -24.45
N GLU A 637 34.78 12.89 -23.67
CA GLU A 637 36.18 12.82 -23.30
C GLU A 637 36.86 11.63 -23.98
N TYR A 638 38.16 11.72 -24.17
CA TYR A 638 38.95 10.77 -24.94
C TYR A 638 40.18 10.30 -24.17
N TYR A 639 40.45 9.00 -24.27
CA TYR A 639 41.74 8.42 -23.92
C TYR A 639 42.68 8.51 -25.12
N VAL A 640 43.79 9.23 -24.94
CA VAL A 640 44.81 9.49 -25.96
C VAL A 640 46.13 8.83 -25.53
N GLU A 641 46.67 7.94 -26.36
CA GLU A 641 47.98 7.32 -26.16
C GLU A 641 49.02 7.93 -27.12
N TYR A 642 50.19 8.29 -26.60
CA TYR A 642 51.28 8.91 -27.37
C TYR A 642 52.36 7.88 -27.78
N PRO A 643 53.18 8.17 -28.81
CA PRO A 643 54.22 7.25 -29.29
C PRO A 643 55.27 6.84 -28.25
N ASN A 644 55.48 7.65 -27.21
CA ASN A 644 56.41 7.37 -26.12
C ASN A 644 55.82 6.49 -25.01
N GLY A 645 54.55 6.06 -25.14
CA GLY A 645 53.84 5.25 -24.16
C GLY A 645 53.16 6.04 -23.03
N GLU A 646 53.27 7.38 -23.02
CA GLU A 646 52.45 8.21 -22.13
C GLU A 646 50.99 8.25 -22.60
N CYS A 647 50.07 8.57 -21.69
CA CYS A 647 48.66 8.74 -22.02
C CYS A 647 47.98 9.84 -21.21
N ASN A 648 46.91 10.40 -21.76
CA ASN A 648 45.93 11.23 -21.07
C ASN A 648 44.56 10.55 -21.19
N MET A 649 43.82 10.45 -20.08
CA MET A 649 42.64 9.57 -20.02
C MET A 649 41.31 10.32 -20.21
N HIS A 650 41.27 11.60 -19.86
CA HIS A 650 40.06 12.42 -19.80
C HIS A 650 40.22 13.72 -20.63
N VAL A 651 40.74 13.60 -21.85
CA VAL A 651 40.94 14.76 -22.73
C VAL A 651 39.60 15.18 -23.34
N LEU A 652 39.17 16.41 -23.09
CA LEU A 652 37.91 16.94 -23.63
C LEU A 652 37.96 17.12 -25.15
N GLU A 653 36.85 16.87 -25.84
CA GLU A 653 36.73 16.99 -27.30
C GLU A 653 37.20 18.34 -27.86
N GLN A 654 36.92 19.43 -27.15
CA GLN A 654 37.33 20.79 -27.51
C GLN A 654 38.85 20.99 -27.51
N ASP A 655 39.56 20.18 -26.73
CA ASP A 655 41.02 20.27 -26.54
C ASP A 655 41.78 19.40 -27.56
N LEU A 656 41.06 18.77 -28.48
CA LEU A 656 41.59 17.95 -29.57
C LEU A 656 41.34 18.57 -30.95
N GLN A 657 42.31 18.37 -31.83
CA GLN A 657 42.19 18.65 -33.27
C GLN A 657 42.77 17.51 -34.09
N SER A 658 42.32 17.35 -35.33
CA SER A 658 42.92 16.37 -36.26
C SER A 658 44.39 16.71 -36.48
N SER A 659 45.28 15.72 -36.36
CA SER A 659 46.68 15.93 -36.71
C SER A 659 46.81 16.22 -38.21
N ALA A 660 47.55 17.26 -38.59
CA ALA A 660 47.87 17.48 -40.00
C ALA A 660 48.62 16.26 -40.55
N SER A 661 48.20 15.74 -41.70
CA SER A 661 48.97 14.77 -42.45
C SER A 661 50.29 15.42 -42.86
N ASN A 662 51.41 14.95 -42.29
CA ASN A 662 52.73 15.25 -42.84
C ASN A 662 52.93 14.55 -44.18
#